data_AF-A0A6I6GMT6-F1
#
_entry.id   AF-A0A6I6GMT6-F1
#
_cell.length_a   1.000
_cell.length_b   1.000
_cell.length_c   1.000
_cell.angle_alpha   90.00
_cell.angle_beta   90.00
_cell.angle_gamma   90.00
#
_symmetry.space_group_name_H-M   'P 1'
#
loop_
_entity.id
_entity.type
_entity.pdbx_description
1 polymer ?
#
loop_
_entity_poly.entity_id
_entity_poly.type
_entity_poly.pdbx_seq_one_letter_code
_entity_poly.pdbx_strand_id
1 'polypeptide(L)'
;MPLNLMTKSFFRGLVAVLLLLQSNIIQAQTGQFYRSRVTGEWAVASTWEWSNAINGTYTIATAAPNETANNIVIQNGHTVTIKSNVSLDETIIQVGGVLRWEENTISINNGPGDDLTIAGVFEDARNAATLPTMGTGSMITVASNGIVRVLVAKNNKDGYAGNQNGSLINNITWQNGSVFDWAVNQIFADDAVTYFPNATAGVIPVFRITGAPLGAFPEVGTTGFISVNGLLEVNKDMTLAGSGLKTLRNGIIGSANLTMKIDGDVSKTCGKLLITGATSVIGGTGSIILNNNGLDVSSAACTLISNKLINQNQVSGTMRLMSNATLIAQTFEMSGAAIVHQQDNAHLKTAHANGVSGSVQTNTYTHGNYCHFTFNGAANQITGARMPATVGDVFIENSGTEGSNNNVSVTNTGLQTIQGNLTIKYGHFNLNMTPGANLDLHGNFNRYETGTYNDNNRTTTFNGSKHSEINTPLVLPASGSNPTVQDFGVAVVNKNAGYKVILNTSTGIGKKLTLINGIVDAIAYPLYIKNAVADDGNNNGVIGGNNNSYVNGKLYRYMSPSTTGTYAFPIGKTDAGPGGKYKPVSFLSTAVASPGAVFRAEYFGGFKATPEQGPDEKFLSASLTGILRDEFWQFDRIEGTEDHKGKLILPYENPGAGKWRDADGNSLDPCATCNVAIAKRNTDNGTGIWAFTKADNNFLDNGPLPETRLNTDNGLLITGELSTFSPFTVGYGFNTILGSTRSLPVRLLSFTGTATGHQGLLNWTIDSDKDLSGFVLEQSSNGRQYLPAKTIGPKGISYSNQTVQLKPGTNYLRLKVQEKSGNSYYSPVLLLNGSAAATVIVGMQQTVVQQTATALVQSAGSQLAEVMLIDLSGKQLLSKSVVLQMGINQILLPVDNLQKGLYIVLVRTRDGVQRSLRFVKE
;
A
#
# COMPACT_ATOMS: atom_id res chain seq x y z
N MET A 1 -117.57 49.24 -56.78
CA MET A 1 -116.68 50.05 -57.65
C MET A 1 -115.37 50.29 -56.92
N PRO A 2 -114.19 50.34 -57.57
CA PRO A 2 -113.80 49.71 -58.84
C PRO A 2 -112.38 49.05 -58.76
N LEU A 3 -111.88 48.62 -59.92
CA LEU A 3 -110.48 48.50 -60.35
C LEU A 3 -109.76 47.13 -60.38
N ASN A 4 -109.64 46.65 -61.63
CA ASN A 4 -108.46 46.05 -62.30
C ASN A 4 -107.85 44.72 -61.85
N LEU A 5 -108.10 43.73 -62.71
CA LEU A 5 -107.16 42.91 -63.46
C LEU A 5 -105.93 42.32 -62.74
N MET A 6 -105.96 40.99 -62.65
CA MET A 6 -104.87 40.06 -62.98
C MET A 6 -103.43 40.52 -62.71
N THR A 7 -102.91 40.15 -61.53
CA THR A 7 -101.57 39.53 -61.38
C THR A 7 -101.43 38.94 -59.96
N LYS A 8 -102.40 38.13 -59.52
CA LYS A 8 -102.30 37.32 -58.28
C LYS A 8 -101.74 35.91 -58.53
N SER A 9 -101.06 35.69 -59.65
CA SER A 9 -100.31 34.46 -59.94
C SER A 9 -98.82 34.55 -59.60
N PHE A 10 -98.31 35.71 -59.16
CA PHE A 10 -96.89 35.90 -58.83
C PHE A 10 -96.58 35.82 -57.32
N PHE A 11 -97.60 35.79 -56.45
CA PHE A 11 -97.40 35.82 -54.99
C PHE A 11 -97.62 34.48 -54.26
N ARG A 12 -98.00 33.42 -54.98
CA ARG A 12 -98.02 32.04 -54.44
C ARG A 12 -96.80 31.20 -54.82
N GLY A 13 -95.97 31.68 -55.76
CA GLY A 13 -94.67 31.07 -56.11
C GLY A 13 -93.51 31.53 -55.22
N LEU A 14 -93.58 32.71 -54.60
CA LEU A 14 -92.46 33.26 -53.81
C LEU A 14 -92.45 32.81 -52.34
N VAL A 15 -93.59 32.38 -51.78
CA VAL A 15 -93.66 31.87 -50.39
C VAL A 15 -93.38 30.37 -50.31
N ALA A 16 -93.63 29.61 -51.38
CA ALA A 16 -93.25 28.19 -51.45
C ALA A 16 -91.75 27.98 -51.79
N VAL A 17 -91.10 28.95 -52.43
CA VAL A 17 -89.65 28.89 -52.72
C VAL A 17 -88.81 29.42 -51.54
N LEU A 18 -89.36 30.25 -50.64
CA LEU A 18 -88.68 30.64 -49.40
C LEU A 18 -88.80 29.60 -48.26
N LEU A 19 -89.71 28.63 -48.38
CA LEU A 19 -89.89 27.51 -47.43
C LEU A 19 -89.32 26.17 -47.94
N LEU A 20 -88.75 26.14 -49.15
CA LEU A 20 -88.03 24.96 -49.72
C LEU A 20 -86.54 25.24 -50.00
N LEU A 21 -86.00 26.35 -49.48
CA LEU A 21 -84.57 26.70 -49.53
C LEU A 21 -83.93 26.84 -48.13
N GLN A 22 -84.54 26.26 -47.08
CA GLN A 22 -83.87 26.02 -45.79
C GLN A 22 -83.52 24.55 -45.55
N SER A 23 -83.46 23.76 -46.62
CA SER A 23 -82.77 22.48 -46.63
C SER A 23 -81.52 22.61 -47.50
N ASN A 24 -80.37 22.44 -46.87
CA ASN A 24 -79.00 22.52 -47.40
C ASN A 24 -78.29 23.88 -47.24
N ILE A 25 -78.37 24.47 -46.04
CA ILE A 25 -77.10 24.89 -45.43
C ILE A 25 -76.52 23.60 -44.83
N ILE A 26 -75.75 22.87 -45.63
CA ILE A 26 -74.65 22.08 -45.08
C ILE A 26 -73.70 23.16 -44.54
N GLN A 27 -73.98 23.64 -43.33
CA GLN A 27 -72.91 24.14 -42.50
C GLN A 27 -72.06 22.90 -42.31
N ALA A 28 -70.86 22.90 -42.88
CA ALA A 28 -69.82 22.02 -42.39
C ALA A 28 -69.76 22.29 -40.87
N GLN A 29 -70.36 21.40 -40.09
CA GLN A 29 -70.47 21.53 -38.65
C GLN A 29 -69.07 21.21 -38.11
N THR A 30 -68.26 22.26 -37.99
CA THR A 30 -66.96 22.20 -37.33
C THR A 30 -67.21 21.95 -35.84
N GLY A 31 -66.45 21.01 -35.27
CA GLY A 31 -66.86 20.19 -34.14
C GLY A 31 -67.29 20.97 -32.89
N GLN A 32 -68.25 20.39 -32.16
CA GLN A 32 -68.72 20.91 -30.89
C GLN A 32 -67.85 20.38 -29.75
N PHE A 33 -67.77 21.11 -28.64
CA PHE A 33 -67.14 20.67 -27.41
C PHE A 33 -68.19 20.01 -26.52
N TYR A 34 -68.03 18.73 -26.21
CA TYR A 34 -68.95 17.99 -25.37
C TYR A 34 -68.36 17.75 -23.98
N ARG A 35 -69.22 17.73 -22.97
CA ARG A 35 -68.88 17.19 -21.65
C ARG A 35 -70.05 16.46 -21.01
N SER A 36 -69.77 15.42 -20.24
CA SER A 36 -70.80 14.69 -19.49
C SER A 36 -71.42 15.62 -18.46
N ARG A 37 -72.74 15.75 -18.43
CA ARG A 37 -73.49 16.54 -17.44
C ARG A 37 -73.93 15.72 -16.23
N VAL A 38 -74.12 14.41 -16.44
CA VAL A 38 -74.55 13.45 -15.43
C VAL A 38 -73.92 12.08 -15.71
N THR A 39 -73.95 11.19 -14.72
CA THR A 39 -73.74 9.75 -14.92
C THR A 39 -74.86 9.20 -15.82
N GLY A 40 -74.49 8.43 -16.84
CA GLY A 40 -75.44 7.92 -17.83
C GLY A 40 -74.80 7.10 -18.94
N GLU A 41 -75.60 6.70 -19.92
CA GLU A 41 -75.10 5.95 -21.09
C GLU A 41 -74.58 6.93 -22.16
N TRP A 42 -73.51 6.56 -22.86
CA TRP A 42 -72.88 7.39 -23.90
C TRP A 42 -73.88 7.79 -24.98
N ALA A 43 -74.67 6.84 -25.48
CA ALA A 43 -75.62 7.05 -26.57
C ALA A 43 -76.83 7.93 -26.19
N VAL A 44 -77.03 8.22 -24.91
CA VAL A 44 -78.16 9.02 -24.42
C VAL A 44 -77.78 10.49 -24.41
N ALA A 45 -78.46 11.31 -25.23
CA ALA A 45 -78.16 12.73 -25.39
C ALA A 45 -78.21 13.53 -24.06
N SER A 46 -79.12 13.18 -23.14
CA SER A 46 -79.24 13.86 -21.83
C SER A 46 -78.09 13.58 -20.86
N THR A 47 -77.21 12.61 -21.16
CA THR A 47 -75.93 12.40 -20.47
C THR A 47 -74.97 13.57 -20.73
N TRP A 48 -75.15 14.30 -21.84
CA TRP A 48 -74.20 15.28 -22.35
C TRP A 48 -74.75 16.69 -22.36
N GLU A 49 -73.84 17.64 -22.22
CA GLU A 49 -74.02 19.02 -22.61
C GLU A 49 -72.91 19.43 -23.59
N TRP A 50 -73.20 20.39 -24.47
CA TRP A 50 -72.26 20.82 -25.50
C TRP A 50 -72.14 22.34 -25.58
N SER A 51 -71.04 22.82 -26.15
CA SER A 51 -70.78 24.22 -26.44
C SER A 51 -70.06 24.41 -27.79
N ASN A 52 -70.17 25.60 -28.37
CA ASN A 52 -69.41 25.99 -29.56
C ASN A 52 -67.96 26.42 -29.22
N ALA A 53 -67.62 26.52 -27.94
CA ALA A 53 -66.28 26.89 -27.49
C ALA A 53 -65.92 26.10 -26.24
N ILE A 54 -64.64 25.74 -26.09
CA ILE A 54 -64.12 24.94 -24.97
C ILE A 54 -64.51 25.52 -23.59
N ASN A 55 -64.48 26.85 -23.46
CA ASN A 55 -64.83 27.61 -22.26
C ASN A 55 -66.18 28.36 -22.40
N GLY A 56 -67.07 27.90 -23.28
CA GLY A 56 -68.36 28.53 -23.52
C GLY A 56 -69.44 28.13 -22.50
N THR A 57 -70.62 28.70 -22.66
CA THR A 57 -71.84 28.22 -21.98
C THR A 57 -72.22 26.87 -22.59
N TYR A 58 -72.39 25.85 -21.73
CA TYR A 58 -72.84 24.53 -22.15
C TYR A 58 -74.36 24.42 -22.04
N THR A 59 -74.99 23.78 -23.02
CA THR A 59 -76.43 23.48 -23.02
C THR A 59 -76.67 21.99 -23.23
N ILE A 60 -77.82 21.48 -22.81
CA ILE A 60 -78.16 20.06 -22.92
C ILE A 60 -78.06 19.62 -24.39
N ALA A 61 -77.36 18.51 -24.62
CA ALA A 61 -77.21 17.98 -25.96
C ALA A 61 -78.48 17.31 -26.48
N THR A 62 -78.69 17.42 -27.79
CA THR A 62 -79.79 16.73 -28.51
C THR A 62 -79.32 15.43 -29.16
N ALA A 63 -78.02 15.19 -29.20
CA ALA A 63 -77.37 13.97 -29.66
C ALA A 63 -76.16 13.65 -28.77
N ALA A 64 -75.76 12.38 -28.73
CA ALA A 64 -74.52 11.97 -28.10
C ALA A 64 -73.30 12.41 -28.94
N PRO A 65 -72.13 12.68 -28.32
CA PRO A 65 -70.90 12.96 -29.04
C PRO A 65 -70.43 11.73 -29.83
N ASN A 66 -69.68 12.01 -30.90
CA ASN A 66 -69.01 11.04 -31.77
C ASN A 66 -67.64 11.59 -32.23
N GLU A 67 -66.98 10.92 -33.17
CA GLU A 67 -65.66 11.27 -33.68
C GLU A 67 -65.55 12.63 -34.39
N THR A 68 -66.65 13.35 -34.63
CA THR A 68 -66.60 14.70 -35.23
C THR A 68 -66.63 15.83 -34.21
N ALA A 69 -66.72 15.50 -32.90
CA ALA A 69 -66.58 16.47 -31.82
C ALA A 69 -65.12 16.97 -31.71
N ASN A 70 -64.92 18.26 -31.42
CA ASN A 70 -63.57 18.82 -31.18
C ASN A 70 -62.98 18.42 -29.82
N ASN A 71 -63.84 17.94 -28.92
CA ASN A 71 -63.44 17.43 -27.62
C ASN A 71 -64.61 16.72 -26.96
N ILE A 72 -64.34 15.64 -26.24
CA ILE A 72 -65.33 14.94 -25.43
C ILE A 72 -64.80 14.75 -24.01
N VAL A 73 -65.36 15.45 -23.02
CA VAL A 73 -64.90 15.38 -21.63
C VAL A 73 -65.85 14.56 -20.76
N ILE A 74 -65.34 13.52 -20.12
CA ILE A 74 -66.03 12.86 -19.00
C ILE A 74 -65.56 13.52 -17.71
N GLN A 75 -66.48 14.22 -17.04
CA GLN A 75 -66.19 15.06 -15.89
C GLN A 75 -66.01 14.26 -14.60
N ASN A 76 -65.32 14.87 -13.63
CA ASN A 76 -65.16 14.33 -12.28
C ASN A 76 -66.52 13.98 -11.65
N GLY A 77 -66.62 12.76 -11.09
CA GLY A 77 -67.82 12.25 -10.42
C GLY A 77 -68.84 11.62 -11.36
N HIS A 78 -68.65 11.70 -12.68
CA HIS A 78 -69.53 11.08 -13.66
C HIS A 78 -68.99 9.73 -14.11
N THR A 79 -69.90 8.76 -14.24
CA THR A 79 -69.64 7.49 -14.94
C THR A 79 -70.42 7.47 -16.24
N VAL A 80 -69.73 7.40 -17.37
CA VAL A 80 -70.35 7.26 -18.69
C VAL A 80 -70.16 5.83 -19.17
N THR A 81 -71.26 5.18 -19.56
CA THR A 81 -71.25 3.76 -19.92
C THR A 81 -71.48 3.55 -21.42
N ILE A 82 -70.69 2.69 -22.06
CA ILE A 82 -70.81 2.30 -23.47
C ILE A 82 -71.45 0.91 -23.57
N LYS A 83 -72.65 0.87 -24.13
CA LYS A 83 -73.41 -0.36 -24.41
C LYS A 83 -73.73 -0.56 -25.89
N SER A 84 -73.40 0.39 -26.75
CA SER A 84 -73.60 0.34 -28.20
C SER A 84 -72.28 0.64 -28.90
N ASN A 85 -72.22 0.44 -30.22
CA ASN A 85 -71.05 0.87 -30.99
C ASN A 85 -70.85 2.39 -30.80
N VAL A 86 -69.64 2.77 -30.39
CA VAL A 86 -69.25 4.16 -30.20
C VAL A 86 -67.99 4.42 -31.01
N SER A 87 -67.97 5.56 -31.67
CA SER A 87 -66.81 6.08 -32.38
C SER A 87 -66.51 7.43 -31.74
N LEU A 88 -65.27 7.59 -31.28
CA LEU A 88 -64.82 8.76 -30.53
C LEU A 88 -63.50 9.28 -31.07
N ASP A 89 -63.24 10.55 -30.77
CA ASP A 89 -62.00 11.27 -31.05
C ASP A 89 -61.80 12.33 -29.95
N GLU A 90 -60.55 12.74 -29.71
CA GLU A 90 -60.15 13.77 -28.73
C GLU A 90 -60.89 13.67 -27.37
N THR A 91 -61.02 12.45 -26.84
CA THR A 91 -61.80 12.17 -25.63
C THR A 91 -60.93 12.22 -24.38
N ILE A 92 -61.38 12.90 -23.33
CA ILE A 92 -60.68 13.04 -22.06
C ILE A 92 -61.54 12.51 -20.91
N ILE A 93 -61.04 11.48 -20.23
CA ILE A 93 -61.58 11.06 -18.93
C ILE A 93 -60.85 11.85 -17.86
N GLN A 94 -61.51 12.83 -17.25
CA GLN A 94 -60.91 13.65 -16.18
C GLN A 94 -60.65 12.83 -14.92
N VAL A 95 -59.75 13.31 -14.06
CA VAL A 95 -59.55 12.75 -12.72
C VAL A 95 -60.90 12.68 -11.98
N GLY A 96 -61.24 11.49 -11.49
CA GLY A 96 -62.52 11.20 -10.84
C GLY A 96 -63.69 10.88 -11.79
N GLY A 97 -63.51 11.02 -13.10
CA GLY A 97 -64.44 10.53 -14.13
C GLY A 97 -64.18 9.06 -14.48
N VAL A 98 -65.21 8.37 -14.95
CA VAL A 98 -65.15 6.96 -15.35
C VAL A 98 -65.78 6.77 -16.73
N LEU A 99 -65.05 6.16 -17.66
CA LEU A 99 -65.62 5.59 -18.88
C LEU A 99 -65.69 4.07 -18.72
N ARG A 100 -66.90 3.52 -18.70
CA ARG A 100 -67.10 2.07 -18.58
C ARG A 100 -67.58 1.48 -19.90
N TRP A 101 -66.85 0.49 -20.39
CA TRP A 101 -67.18 -0.25 -21.59
C TRP A 101 -67.84 -1.58 -21.22
N GLU A 102 -69.13 -1.74 -21.48
CA GLU A 102 -69.90 -2.92 -21.04
C GLU A 102 -70.29 -3.84 -22.19
N GLU A 103 -70.53 -3.31 -23.40
CA GLU A 103 -70.91 -4.07 -24.58
C GLU A 103 -70.38 -3.43 -25.87
N ASN A 104 -70.44 -4.17 -26.98
CA ASN A 104 -70.17 -3.66 -28.34
C ASN A 104 -68.75 -3.09 -28.57
N THR A 105 -68.52 -2.38 -29.68
CA THR A 105 -67.19 -1.89 -30.08
C THR A 105 -66.98 -0.41 -29.79
N ILE A 106 -65.77 -0.05 -29.35
CA ILE A 106 -65.27 1.33 -29.37
C ILE A 106 -64.32 1.47 -30.56
N SER A 107 -64.49 2.52 -31.36
CA SER A 107 -63.54 2.96 -32.38
C SER A 107 -62.91 4.27 -31.95
N ILE A 108 -61.58 4.32 -31.88
CA ILE A 108 -60.81 5.53 -31.59
C ILE A 108 -60.30 6.05 -32.92
N ASN A 109 -60.81 7.20 -33.35
CA ASN A 109 -60.38 7.82 -34.60
C ASN A 109 -59.13 8.66 -34.36
N ASN A 110 -58.44 9.00 -35.44
CA ASN A 110 -57.23 9.80 -35.39
C ASN A 110 -57.55 11.25 -35.73
N GLY A 111 -57.41 12.12 -34.75
CA GLY A 111 -57.50 13.57 -34.83
C GLY A 111 -56.18 14.24 -34.42
N PRO A 112 -56.22 15.54 -34.12
CA PRO A 112 -55.08 16.24 -33.54
C PRO A 112 -54.72 15.76 -32.12
N GLY A 113 -53.51 15.22 -31.94
CA GLY A 113 -52.97 14.92 -30.62
C GLY A 113 -53.33 13.53 -30.11
N ASP A 114 -53.65 13.42 -28.82
CA ASP A 114 -54.07 12.15 -28.19
C ASP A 114 -55.59 12.00 -28.32
N ASP A 115 -56.04 10.89 -28.91
CA ASP A 115 -57.46 10.69 -29.24
C ASP A 115 -58.26 10.11 -28.07
N LEU A 116 -57.57 9.48 -27.11
CA LEU A 116 -58.13 9.14 -25.80
C LEU A 116 -57.12 9.40 -24.69
N THR A 117 -57.42 10.36 -23.82
CA THR A 117 -56.65 10.66 -22.62
C THR A 117 -57.36 10.13 -21.37
N ILE A 118 -56.69 9.26 -20.63
CA ILE A 118 -57.22 8.61 -19.41
C ILE A 118 -56.51 9.21 -18.19
N ALA A 119 -57.11 10.24 -17.59
CA ALA A 119 -56.67 10.79 -16.30
C ALA A 119 -57.53 10.29 -15.12
N GLY A 120 -58.77 9.88 -15.39
CA GLY A 120 -59.64 9.15 -14.46
C GLY A 120 -59.49 7.65 -14.62
N VAL A 121 -60.61 6.96 -14.82
CA VAL A 121 -60.66 5.50 -14.96
C VAL A 121 -61.33 5.10 -16.27
N PHE A 122 -60.65 4.27 -17.06
CA PHE A 122 -61.27 3.49 -18.12
C PHE A 122 -61.50 2.08 -17.62
N GLU A 123 -62.74 1.60 -17.61
CA GLU A 123 -63.11 0.27 -17.15
C GLU A 123 -63.55 -0.59 -18.34
N ASP A 124 -62.88 -1.73 -18.56
CA ASP A 124 -63.41 -2.78 -19.42
C ASP A 124 -64.21 -3.77 -18.58
N ALA A 125 -65.53 -3.74 -18.75
CA ALA A 125 -66.50 -4.59 -18.07
C ALA A 125 -67.10 -5.65 -19.01
N ARG A 126 -66.59 -5.77 -20.24
CA ARG A 126 -67.10 -6.73 -21.22
C ARG A 126 -66.57 -8.12 -20.94
N ASN A 127 -67.39 -9.11 -21.30
CA ASN A 127 -66.92 -10.47 -21.50
C ASN A 127 -66.39 -10.65 -22.95
N ALA A 128 -65.35 -9.89 -23.31
CA ALA A 128 -64.75 -9.89 -24.66
C ALA A 128 -63.21 -9.80 -24.58
N ALA A 129 -62.52 -10.32 -25.60
CA ALA A 129 -61.05 -10.30 -25.69
C ALA A 129 -60.53 -9.33 -26.78
N THR A 130 -61.38 -8.40 -27.24
CA THR A 130 -61.05 -7.44 -28.29
C THR A 130 -60.68 -6.08 -27.69
N LEU A 131 -59.64 -5.44 -28.22
CA LEU A 131 -59.27 -4.07 -27.88
C LEU A 131 -60.18 -3.05 -28.58
N PRO A 132 -60.14 -1.76 -28.20
CA PRO A 132 -60.70 -0.69 -29.01
C PRO A 132 -60.14 -0.78 -30.43
N THR A 133 -60.99 -0.52 -31.43
CA THR A 133 -60.57 -0.44 -32.82
C THR A 133 -59.82 0.87 -33.01
N MET A 134 -58.55 0.81 -33.37
CA MET A 134 -57.73 2.00 -33.55
C MET A 134 -57.74 2.45 -35.01
N GLY A 135 -58.03 3.72 -35.23
CA GLY A 135 -57.79 4.41 -36.49
C GLY A 135 -56.29 4.51 -36.75
N THR A 136 -55.87 4.51 -38.02
CA THR A 136 -54.46 4.66 -38.39
C THR A 136 -53.89 5.96 -37.81
N GLY A 137 -52.86 5.85 -36.98
CA GLY A 137 -52.20 6.98 -36.32
C GLY A 137 -52.75 7.34 -34.94
N SER A 138 -53.90 6.79 -34.54
CA SER A 138 -54.54 7.16 -33.27
C SER A 138 -53.74 6.73 -32.04
N MET A 139 -53.84 7.50 -30.95
CA MET A 139 -53.09 7.37 -29.71
C MET A 139 -54.01 7.42 -28.48
N ILE A 140 -53.73 6.54 -27.52
CA ILE A 140 -54.27 6.55 -26.17
C ILE A 140 -53.15 6.94 -25.22
N THR A 141 -53.40 7.93 -24.38
CA THR A 141 -52.49 8.29 -23.28
C THR A 141 -53.13 7.93 -21.95
N VAL A 142 -52.49 7.04 -21.20
CA VAL A 142 -52.81 6.81 -19.79
C VAL A 142 -51.98 7.78 -18.97
N ALA A 143 -52.63 8.84 -18.49
CA ALA A 143 -51.97 9.89 -17.74
C ALA A 143 -51.46 9.38 -16.38
N SER A 144 -50.59 10.15 -15.74
CA SER A 144 -50.09 9.82 -14.39
C SER A 144 -51.27 9.63 -13.43
N ASN A 145 -51.29 8.52 -12.69
CA ASN A 145 -52.41 8.05 -11.84
C ASN A 145 -53.71 7.68 -12.56
N GLY A 146 -53.79 7.86 -13.89
CA GLY A 146 -54.87 7.34 -14.71
C GLY A 146 -54.91 5.81 -14.66
N ILE A 147 -56.11 5.24 -14.66
CA ILE A 147 -56.32 3.80 -14.45
C ILE A 147 -57.01 3.19 -15.66
N VAL A 148 -56.40 2.17 -16.23
CA VAL A 148 -57.09 1.19 -17.09
C VAL A 148 -57.41 -0.02 -16.22
N ARG A 149 -58.68 -0.27 -15.94
CA ARG A 149 -59.14 -1.36 -15.07
C ARG A 149 -59.90 -2.41 -15.86
N VAL A 150 -59.57 -3.67 -15.62
CA VAL A 150 -60.32 -4.81 -16.16
C VAL A 150 -61.22 -5.37 -15.05
N LEU A 151 -62.54 -5.38 -15.29
CA LEU A 151 -63.55 -5.88 -14.35
C LEU A 151 -64.04 -7.29 -14.70
N VAL A 152 -63.95 -7.69 -15.97
CA VAL A 152 -64.37 -9.01 -16.47
C VAL A 152 -63.32 -9.52 -17.47
N ALA A 153 -63.07 -10.83 -17.49
CA ALA A 153 -62.23 -11.47 -18.51
C ALA A 153 -62.95 -12.67 -19.13
N LYS A 154 -62.76 -12.89 -20.44
CA LYS A 154 -63.31 -14.04 -21.19
C LYS A 154 -62.23 -15.09 -21.35
N ASN A 155 -62.45 -16.31 -20.86
CA ASN A 155 -61.47 -17.42 -20.95
C ASN A 155 -60.06 -17.04 -20.43
N ASN A 156 -59.97 -16.31 -19.31
CA ASN A 156 -58.70 -15.78 -18.77
C ASN A 156 -57.99 -14.76 -19.68
N LYS A 157 -58.73 -14.16 -20.64
CA LYS A 157 -58.22 -13.14 -21.57
C LYS A 157 -59.10 -11.90 -21.53
N ASP A 158 -58.44 -10.76 -21.42
CA ASP A 158 -59.00 -9.48 -21.85
C ASP A 158 -58.12 -8.95 -23.01
N GLY A 159 -58.68 -8.10 -23.88
CA GLY A 159 -57.98 -7.50 -25.00
C GLY A 159 -56.68 -6.82 -24.59
N TYR A 160 -56.61 -6.20 -23.41
CA TYR A 160 -55.39 -5.57 -22.91
C TYR A 160 -54.37 -6.55 -22.32
N ALA A 161 -54.80 -7.64 -21.69
CA ALA A 161 -53.88 -8.61 -21.08
C ALA A 161 -53.34 -9.65 -22.09
N GLY A 162 -54.14 -10.04 -23.09
CA GLY A 162 -53.76 -11.03 -24.11
C GLY A 162 -53.05 -10.45 -25.34
N ASN A 163 -52.99 -9.13 -25.49
CA ASN A 163 -52.44 -8.46 -26.68
C ASN A 163 -51.27 -7.50 -26.38
N GLN A 164 -50.61 -7.67 -25.24
CA GLN A 164 -49.41 -6.90 -24.86
C GLN A 164 -48.22 -7.10 -25.82
N ASN A 165 -48.31 -8.02 -26.79
CA ASN A 165 -47.31 -8.28 -27.82
C ASN A 165 -47.82 -8.06 -29.26
N GLY A 166 -48.99 -7.42 -29.46
CA GLY A 166 -49.55 -7.17 -30.80
C GLY A 166 -49.52 -5.71 -31.26
N SER A 167 -50.10 -5.45 -32.44
CA SER A 167 -49.95 -4.20 -33.20
C SER A 167 -50.42 -2.91 -32.49
N LEU A 168 -51.23 -3.02 -31.43
CA LEU A 168 -51.89 -1.89 -30.77
C LEU A 168 -51.09 -1.27 -29.61
N ILE A 169 -50.01 -1.91 -29.16
CA ILE A 169 -49.17 -1.36 -28.07
C ILE A 169 -48.50 -0.04 -28.46
N ASN A 170 -48.21 0.14 -29.75
CA ASN A 170 -47.61 1.37 -30.27
C ASN A 170 -48.57 2.56 -30.20
N ASN A 171 -49.87 2.28 -30.02
CA ASN A 171 -50.90 3.29 -29.88
C ASN A 171 -51.17 3.66 -28.42
N ILE A 172 -50.53 3.03 -27.43
CA ILE A 172 -50.77 3.33 -26.00
C ILE A 172 -49.50 3.86 -25.37
N THR A 173 -49.58 5.09 -24.86
CA THR A 173 -48.54 5.73 -24.06
C THR A 173 -48.91 5.65 -22.58
N TRP A 174 -48.05 5.00 -21.80
CA TRP A 174 -48.17 4.97 -20.34
C TRP A 174 -47.29 6.05 -19.74
N GLN A 175 -47.85 6.93 -18.91
CA GLN A 175 -47.06 7.90 -18.15
C GLN A 175 -46.58 7.31 -16.81
N ASN A 176 -45.62 7.99 -16.16
CA ASN A 176 -45.12 7.55 -14.86
C ASN A 176 -46.25 7.49 -13.82
N GLY A 177 -46.37 6.39 -13.07
CA GLY A 177 -47.42 6.20 -12.08
C GLY A 177 -48.83 5.95 -12.66
N SER A 178 -48.99 5.83 -13.99
CA SER A 178 -50.22 5.28 -14.58
C SER A 178 -50.43 3.83 -14.15
N VAL A 179 -51.68 3.36 -14.13
CA VAL A 179 -52.03 2.06 -13.55
C VAL A 179 -52.78 1.20 -14.55
N PHE A 180 -52.32 -0.04 -14.72
CA PHE A 180 -53.13 -1.14 -15.24
C PHE A 180 -53.62 -1.98 -14.05
N ASP A 181 -54.92 -1.98 -13.79
CA ASP A 181 -55.54 -2.60 -12.62
C ASP A 181 -56.31 -3.87 -13.02
N TRP A 182 -55.77 -5.02 -12.66
CA TRP A 182 -56.45 -6.30 -12.81
C TRP A 182 -57.37 -6.54 -11.62
N ALA A 183 -58.64 -6.18 -11.80
CA ALA A 183 -59.69 -6.32 -10.79
C ALA A 183 -60.53 -7.59 -10.96
N VAL A 184 -60.01 -8.59 -11.69
CA VAL A 184 -60.74 -9.82 -12.05
C VAL A 184 -60.30 -11.00 -11.17
N ASN A 185 -61.26 -11.86 -10.80
CA ASN A 185 -61.01 -13.11 -10.07
C ASN A 185 -60.65 -14.29 -10.99
N GLN A 186 -60.01 -14.01 -12.13
CA GLN A 186 -59.56 -15.01 -13.12
C GLN A 186 -58.05 -14.90 -13.32
N ILE A 187 -57.46 -15.95 -13.91
CA ILE A 187 -56.05 -15.98 -14.29
C ILE A 187 -55.80 -14.86 -15.32
N PHE A 188 -54.68 -14.15 -15.17
CA PHE A 188 -54.27 -13.10 -16.11
C PHE A 188 -53.01 -13.53 -16.88
N ALA A 189 -52.88 -13.12 -18.14
CA ALA A 189 -51.79 -13.37 -19.08
C ALA A 189 -51.73 -14.72 -19.83
N ASP A 190 -51.26 -14.61 -21.08
CA ASP A 190 -50.87 -15.67 -21.99
C ASP A 190 -49.39 -16.06 -21.79
N ASP A 191 -48.91 -17.07 -22.52
CA ASP A 191 -47.50 -17.45 -22.55
C ASP A 191 -46.63 -16.30 -23.11
N ALA A 192 -45.51 -15.99 -22.45
CA ALA A 192 -44.49 -15.01 -22.90
C ALA A 192 -44.96 -13.54 -23.04
N VAL A 193 -45.49 -12.93 -21.96
CA VAL A 193 -46.04 -11.56 -21.97
C VAL A 193 -45.09 -10.51 -21.36
N THR A 194 -44.99 -9.34 -22.00
CA THR A 194 -44.37 -8.13 -21.42
C THR A 194 -45.40 -7.04 -21.18
N TYR A 195 -45.66 -6.70 -19.92
CA TYR A 195 -46.47 -5.54 -19.57
C TYR A 195 -45.67 -4.25 -19.70
N PHE A 196 -46.30 -3.23 -20.28
CA PHE A 196 -45.71 -1.91 -20.56
C PHE A 196 -44.47 -2.00 -21.46
N PRO A 197 -44.54 -2.69 -22.62
CA PRO A 197 -43.37 -2.92 -23.46
C PRO A 197 -42.69 -1.62 -23.93
N ASN A 198 -43.47 -0.54 -24.08
CA ASN A 198 -43.02 0.78 -24.54
C ASN A 198 -42.59 1.73 -23.41
N ALA A 199 -42.66 1.31 -22.13
CA ALA A 199 -42.22 2.15 -21.03
C ALA A 199 -40.69 2.26 -20.98
N THR A 200 -40.17 3.48 -21.14
CA THR A 200 -38.74 3.77 -21.02
C THR A 200 -38.27 3.61 -19.57
N ALA A 201 -36.95 3.60 -19.36
CA ALA A 201 -36.36 3.36 -18.04
C ALA A 201 -36.89 4.30 -16.93
N GLY A 202 -37.10 5.59 -17.25
CA GLY A 202 -37.58 6.62 -16.32
C GLY A 202 -39.09 6.67 -16.13
N VAL A 203 -39.86 5.89 -16.89
CA VAL A 203 -41.32 5.82 -16.78
C VAL A 203 -41.66 4.53 -16.03
N ILE A 204 -42.28 4.66 -14.85
CA ILE A 204 -42.62 3.52 -13.98
C ILE A 204 -44.15 3.43 -13.85
N PRO A 205 -44.84 2.76 -14.81
CA PRO A 205 -46.25 2.44 -14.66
C PRO A 205 -46.42 1.31 -13.63
N VAL A 206 -47.64 1.15 -13.11
CA VAL A 206 -47.98 0.17 -12.08
C VAL A 206 -48.88 -0.89 -12.67
N PHE A 207 -48.46 -2.15 -12.58
CA PHE A 207 -49.35 -3.28 -12.76
C PHE A 207 -49.92 -3.67 -11.40
N ARG A 208 -51.20 -3.37 -11.19
CA ARG A 208 -51.90 -3.59 -9.92
C ARG A 208 -52.80 -4.82 -10.01
N ILE A 209 -52.81 -5.62 -8.94
CA ILE A 209 -53.70 -6.75 -8.74
C ILE A 209 -54.66 -6.43 -7.59
N THR A 210 -55.94 -6.20 -7.89
CA THR A 210 -57.01 -5.96 -6.90
C THR A 210 -58.13 -6.99 -6.93
N GLY A 211 -58.22 -7.79 -8.00
CA GLY A 211 -59.02 -9.01 -8.03
C GLY A 211 -58.28 -10.14 -7.31
N ALA A 212 -59.02 -11.14 -6.81
CA ALA A 212 -58.46 -12.37 -6.25
C ALA A 212 -58.36 -13.43 -7.37
N PRO A 213 -57.31 -13.41 -8.23
CA PRO A 213 -57.20 -14.36 -9.33
C PRO A 213 -57.23 -15.79 -8.77
N LEU A 214 -58.18 -16.59 -9.25
CA LEU A 214 -58.29 -17.99 -8.88
C LEU A 214 -57.12 -18.78 -9.51
N GLY A 215 -56.32 -19.47 -8.69
CA GLY A 215 -55.28 -20.39 -9.16
C GLY A 215 -53.88 -19.80 -9.29
N ALA A 216 -52.99 -20.54 -9.96
CA ALA A 216 -51.57 -20.20 -10.11
C ALA A 216 -51.25 -19.75 -11.54
N PHE A 217 -50.38 -18.75 -11.70
CA PHE A 217 -50.22 -17.97 -12.93
C PHE A 217 -48.75 -17.86 -13.40
N PRO A 218 -48.42 -18.22 -14.64
CA PRO A 218 -49.26 -18.87 -15.64
C PRO A 218 -49.59 -20.30 -15.25
N GLU A 219 -50.76 -20.76 -15.67
CA GLU A 219 -51.20 -22.13 -15.43
C GLU A 219 -50.43 -23.14 -16.32
N VAL A 220 -50.60 -24.41 -15.99
CA VAL A 220 -49.89 -25.62 -16.47
C VAL A 220 -49.31 -25.57 -17.89
N GLY A 221 -48.02 -25.93 -18.03
CA GLY A 221 -47.38 -26.29 -19.32
C GLY A 221 -46.73 -25.13 -20.10
N THR A 222 -46.65 -23.95 -19.51
CA THR A 222 -46.13 -22.71 -20.13
C THR A 222 -44.67 -22.45 -19.73
N THR A 223 -43.78 -22.33 -20.72
CA THR A 223 -42.35 -21.99 -20.52
C THR A 223 -42.07 -20.50 -20.66
N GLY A 224 -43.08 -19.71 -21.02
CA GLY A 224 -42.97 -18.29 -21.31
C GLY A 224 -42.65 -17.45 -20.08
N PHE A 225 -41.87 -16.41 -20.34
CA PHE A 225 -41.52 -15.42 -19.35
C PHE A 225 -42.70 -14.47 -19.08
N ILE A 226 -42.67 -13.80 -17.94
CA ILE A 226 -43.47 -12.60 -17.70
C ILE A 226 -42.53 -11.48 -17.39
N SER A 227 -42.67 -10.36 -18.08
CA SER A 227 -41.95 -9.14 -17.76
C SER A 227 -42.93 -8.04 -17.41
N VAL A 228 -42.66 -7.32 -16.33
CA VAL A 228 -43.35 -6.07 -16.00
C VAL A 228 -42.32 -4.95 -16.14
N ASN A 229 -42.43 -4.16 -17.20
CA ASN A 229 -41.62 -2.96 -17.39
C ASN A 229 -42.20 -1.80 -16.55
N GLY A 230 -42.37 -2.05 -15.26
CA GLY A 230 -42.98 -1.17 -14.29
C GLY A 230 -42.92 -1.78 -12.90
N LEU A 231 -43.77 -1.28 -12.00
CA LEU A 231 -43.91 -1.78 -10.63
C LEU A 231 -45.05 -2.80 -10.55
N LEU A 232 -44.83 -3.93 -9.89
CA LEU A 232 -45.92 -4.86 -9.55
C LEU A 232 -46.52 -4.50 -8.18
N GLU A 233 -47.82 -4.25 -8.11
CA GLU A 233 -48.55 -3.96 -6.88
C GLU A 233 -49.57 -5.06 -6.58
N VAL A 234 -49.32 -5.85 -5.53
CA VAL A 234 -50.13 -7.02 -5.15
C VAL A 234 -51.04 -6.69 -3.97
N ASN A 235 -52.30 -6.34 -4.24
CA ASN A 235 -53.30 -6.00 -3.21
C ASN A 235 -54.33 -7.10 -2.94
N LYS A 236 -54.20 -8.23 -3.63
CA LYS A 236 -54.86 -9.50 -3.32
C LYS A 236 -53.89 -10.65 -3.50
N ASP A 237 -54.11 -11.72 -2.74
CA ASP A 237 -53.24 -12.89 -2.78
C ASP A 237 -53.21 -13.45 -4.20
N MET A 238 -52.01 -13.73 -4.70
CA MET A 238 -51.81 -14.32 -6.01
C MET A 238 -50.66 -15.33 -5.97
N THR A 239 -50.75 -16.32 -6.87
CA THR A 239 -49.70 -17.33 -7.03
C THR A 239 -49.11 -17.24 -8.43
N LEU A 240 -47.79 -17.09 -8.55
CA LEU A 240 -47.04 -17.26 -9.77
C LEU A 240 -46.69 -18.74 -10.00
N ALA A 241 -46.66 -19.21 -11.24
CA ALA A 241 -46.37 -20.58 -11.68
C ALA A 241 -45.66 -20.59 -13.04
N GLY A 242 -45.43 -21.77 -13.61
CA GLY A 242 -44.74 -21.94 -14.90
C GLY A 242 -43.24 -21.67 -14.83
N SER A 243 -42.45 -22.49 -15.51
CA SER A 243 -40.98 -22.52 -15.37
C SER A 243 -40.26 -21.29 -15.95
N GLY A 244 -40.94 -20.48 -16.77
CA GLY A 244 -40.37 -19.26 -17.35
C GLY A 244 -39.99 -18.18 -16.32
N LEU A 245 -39.01 -17.34 -16.69
CA LEU A 245 -38.52 -16.24 -15.86
C LEU A 245 -39.60 -15.19 -15.59
N LYS A 246 -39.64 -14.63 -14.38
CA LYS A 246 -40.55 -13.54 -14.00
C LYS A 246 -39.73 -12.28 -13.70
N THR A 247 -39.69 -11.35 -14.65
CA THR A 247 -38.94 -10.09 -14.56
C THR A 247 -39.83 -8.97 -14.06
N LEU A 248 -39.42 -8.32 -12.98
CA LEU A 248 -40.16 -7.24 -12.32
C LEU A 248 -39.22 -6.03 -12.29
N ARG A 249 -39.24 -5.24 -13.38
CA ARG A 249 -38.22 -4.21 -13.63
C ARG A 249 -38.08 -3.25 -12.45
N ASN A 250 -39.17 -2.67 -11.97
CA ASN A 250 -39.12 -1.69 -10.88
C ASN A 250 -39.48 -2.26 -9.50
N GLY A 251 -39.62 -3.59 -9.40
CA GLY A 251 -39.80 -4.30 -8.14
C GLY A 251 -41.26 -4.58 -7.78
N ILE A 252 -41.53 -4.76 -6.48
CA ILE A 252 -42.80 -5.29 -5.96
C ILE A 252 -43.25 -4.51 -4.72
N ILE A 253 -44.52 -4.14 -4.68
CA ILE A 253 -45.21 -3.61 -3.49
C ILE A 253 -46.55 -4.31 -3.29
N GLY A 254 -47.32 -3.88 -2.29
CA GLY A 254 -48.71 -4.28 -2.09
C GLY A 254 -48.98 -4.92 -0.73
N SER A 255 -50.26 -5.02 -0.40
CA SER A 255 -50.73 -5.45 0.91
C SER A 255 -50.91 -6.97 1.06
N ALA A 256 -50.90 -7.72 -0.03
CA ALA A 256 -51.23 -9.14 -0.07
C ALA A 256 -50.06 -10.02 -0.55
N ASN A 257 -50.20 -11.33 -0.37
CA ASN A 257 -49.10 -12.27 -0.57
C ASN A 257 -48.88 -12.60 -2.06
N LEU A 258 -47.61 -12.59 -2.46
CA LEU A 258 -47.15 -13.12 -3.74
C LEU A 258 -46.50 -14.48 -3.52
N THR A 259 -47.07 -15.54 -4.07
CA THR A 259 -46.58 -16.92 -3.87
C THR A 259 -45.95 -17.48 -5.14
N MET A 260 -44.74 -18.02 -5.08
CA MET A 260 -44.15 -18.84 -6.14
C MET A 260 -44.62 -20.29 -5.95
N LYS A 261 -45.38 -20.83 -6.90
CA LYS A 261 -45.90 -22.20 -6.87
C LYS A 261 -44.76 -23.22 -6.79
N ILE A 262 -44.95 -24.23 -5.95
CA ILE A 262 -44.21 -25.50 -5.93
C ILE A 262 -45.16 -26.57 -6.45
N ASP A 263 -44.71 -27.36 -7.42
CA ASP A 263 -45.48 -28.44 -8.02
C ASP A 263 -44.56 -29.64 -8.26
N GLY A 264 -45.07 -30.87 -8.16
CA GLY A 264 -44.28 -32.08 -8.45
C GLY A 264 -43.83 -32.14 -9.92
N ASP A 265 -44.53 -31.43 -10.79
CA ASP A 265 -44.15 -31.21 -12.18
C ASP A 265 -43.34 -29.91 -12.32
N VAL A 266 -42.08 -30.04 -12.74
CA VAL A 266 -41.13 -28.92 -12.84
C VAL A 266 -41.61 -27.86 -13.85
N SER A 267 -42.37 -28.25 -14.87
CA SER A 267 -42.94 -27.29 -15.84
C SER A 267 -44.00 -26.37 -15.22
N LYS A 268 -44.61 -26.79 -14.11
CA LYS A 268 -45.64 -26.05 -13.37
C LYS A 268 -45.06 -25.25 -12.20
N THR A 269 -43.86 -25.61 -11.75
CA THR A 269 -43.15 -24.87 -10.70
C THR A 269 -42.77 -23.48 -11.21
N CYS A 270 -43.06 -22.45 -10.42
CA CYS A 270 -42.73 -21.07 -10.78
C CYS A 270 -41.22 -20.93 -11.02
N GLY A 271 -40.85 -20.40 -12.19
CA GLY A 271 -39.49 -19.99 -12.49
C GLY A 271 -39.00 -18.86 -11.58
N LYS A 272 -37.73 -18.48 -11.73
CA LYS A 272 -37.06 -17.46 -10.92
C LYS A 272 -37.78 -16.09 -11.03
N LEU A 273 -37.84 -15.36 -9.92
CA LEU A 273 -38.16 -13.93 -9.92
C LEU A 273 -36.88 -13.11 -10.13
N LEU A 274 -36.94 -12.03 -10.90
CA LEU A 274 -35.80 -11.18 -11.19
C LEU A 274 -36.18 -9.69 -11.09
N ILE A 275 -35.45 -8.91 -10.30
CA ILE A 275 -35.59 -7.45 -10.22
C ILE A 275 -34.37 -6.78 -10.88
N THR A 276 -34.61 -6.00 -11.93
CA THR A 276 -33.53 -5.55 -12.85
C THR A 276 -33.34 -4.04 -12.97
N GLY A 277 -34.35 -3.22 -12.71
CA GLY A 277 -34.34 -1.80 -12.99
C GLY A 277 -33.30 -1.05 -12.15
N ALA A 278 -32.73 0.04 -12.69
CA ALA A 278 -31.67 0.80 -12.01
C ALA A 278 -32.11 1.34 -10.64
N THR A 279 -33.38 1.74 -10.52
CA THR A 279 -34.05 2.15 -9.29
C THR A 279 -35.30 1.29 -9.09
N SER A 280 -35.16 0.23 -8.30
CA SER A 280 -36.27 -0.69 -7.99
C SER A 280 -36.66 -0.59 -6.52
N VAL A 281 -37.86 -1.04 -6.17
CA VAL A 281 -38.34 -1.04 -4.78
C VAL A 281 -38.89 -2.40 -4.37
N ILE A 282 -38.73 -2.74 -3.10
CA ILE A 282 -39.45 -3.83 -2.46
C ILE A 282 -40.17 -3.26 -1.25
N GLY A 283 -41.47 -3.52 -1.14
CA GLY A 283 -42.24 -3.06 0.01
C GLY A 283 -43.63 -3.66 0.11
N GLY A 284 -44.48 -3.00 0.89
CA GLY A 284 -45.82 -3.45 1.23
C GLY A 284 -45.85 -4.53 2.32
N THR A 285 -47.00 -4.66 2.97
CA THR A 285 -47.22 -5.57 4.12
C THR A 285 -47.34 -7.04 3.72
N GLY A 286 -47.64 -7.33 2.44
CA GLY A 286 -47.77 -8.70 1.94
C GLY A 286 -46.44 -9.44 1.91
N SER A 287 -46.44 -10.75 2.17
CA SER A 287 -45.24 -11.58 2.09
C SER A 287 -44.87 -11.90 0.64
N ILE A 288 -43.57 -12.01 0.35
CA ILE A 288 -43.10 -12.72 -0.85
C ILE A 288 -42.77 -14.16 -0.42
N ILE A 289 -43.47 -15.13 -0.99
CA ILE A 289 -43.29 -16.55 -0.68
C ILE A 289 -42.56 -17.19 -1.86
N LEU A 290 -41.27 -17.41 -1.70
CA LEU A 290 -40.34 -17.97 -2.66
C LEU A 290 -40.37 -19.50 -2.65
N ASN A 291 -40.10 -20.09 -3.82
CA ASN A 291 -39.69 -21.49 -3.95
C ASN A 291 -38.16 -21.60 -4.17
N ASN A 292 -37.68 -22.80 -4.51
CA ASN A 292 -36.25 -23.06 -4.71
C ASN A 292 -35.60 -22.29 -5.87
N ASN A 293 -36.37 -21.81 -6.86
CA ASN A 293 -35.82 -20.99 -7.93
C ASN A 293 -35.45 -19.58 -7.42
N GLY A 294 -36.18 -19.08 -6.43
CA GLY A 294 -35.84 -17.89 -5.67
C GLY A 294 -36.07 -16.57 -6.40
N LEU A 295 -35.55 -15.50 -5.79
CA LEU A 295 -35.58 -14.12 -6.27
C LEU A 295 -34.16 -13.60 -6.41
N ASP A 296 -33.78 -13.14 -7.60
CA ASP A 296 -32.51 -12.46 -7.82
C ASP A 296 -32.76 -10.95 -7.93
N VAL A 297 -32.00 -10.15 -7.18
CA VAL A 297 -31.95 -8.69 -7.30
C VAL A 297 -30.66 -8.33 -8.02
N SER A 298 -30.77 -7.91 -9.27
CA SER A 298 -29.67 -7.45 -10.13
C SER A 298 -29.71 -5.93 -10.36
N SER A 299 -30.48 -5.22 -9.55
CA SER A 299 -30.68 -3.78 -9.63
C SER A 299 -29.46 -3.01 -9.11
N ALA A 300 -29.07 -1.95 -9.81
CA ALA A 300 -28.03 -1.02 -9.34
C ALA A 300 -28.39 -0.45 -7.95
N ALA A 301 -29.68 -0.16 -7.71
CA ALA A 301 -30.22 0.22 -6.42
C ALA A 301 -31.66 -0.32 -6.24
N CYS A 302 -31.81 -1.32 -5.37
CA CYS A 302 -33.10 -1.82 -4.90
C CYS A 302 -33.37 -1.30 -3.49
N THR A 303 -34.43 -0.52 -3.30
CA THR A 303 -34.73 0.13 -2.01
C THR A 303 -35.87 -0.56 -1.30
N LEU A 304 -35.69 -0.91 -0.03
CA LEU A 304 -36.81 -1.25 0.85
C LEU A 304 -37.57 0.04 1.18
N ILE A 305 -38.86 0.08 0.92
CA ILE A 305 -39.73 1.24 1.24
C ILE A 305 -40.62 0.99 2.46
N SER A 306 -40.54 -0.20 3.04
CA SER A 306 -41.25 -0.65 4.24
C SER A 306 -40.63 -1.98 4.70
N ASN A 307 -40.91 -2.42 5.93
CA ASN A 307 -40.54 -3.77 6.37
C ASN A 307 -41.11 -4.81 5.42
N LYS A 308 -40.33 -5.84 5.11
CA LYS A 308 -40.73 -6.90 4.18
C LYS A 308 -40.51 -8.28 4.76
N LEU A 309 -41.58 -9.07 4.73
CA LEU A 309 -41.54 -10.49 5.08
C LEU A 309 -41.27 -11.33 3.82
N ILE A 310 -40.25 -12.19 3.88
CA ILE A 310 -39.90 -13.14 2.83
C ILE A 310 -39.94 -14.56 3.42
N ASN A 311 -40.83 -15.38 2.87
CA ASN A 311 -41.18 -16.70 3.39
C ASN A 311 -41.59 -16.69 4.86
N GLN A 312 -42.82 -16.27 5.14
CA GLN A 312 -43.36 -16.16 6.51
C GLN A 312 -43.09 -17.37 7.42
N ASN A 313 -43.05 -18.61 6.90
CA ASN A 313 -42.69 -19.83 7.66
C ASN A 313 -42.00 -20.92 6.81
N GLN A 314 -41.39 -20.55 5.67
CA GLN A 314 -40.87 -21.52 4.68
C GLN A 314 -39.35 -21.37 4.49
N VAL A 315 -38.57 -22.44 4.71
CA VAL A 315 -37.09 -22.35 4.57
C VAL A 315 -36.64 -22.54 3.11
N SER A 316 -37.49 -23.13 2.27
CA SER A 316 -37.21 -23.48 0.86
C SER A 316 -37.36 -22.27 -0.06
N GLY A 317 -36.40 -21.34 -0.01
CA GLY A 317 -36.33 -20.23 -0.96
C GLY A 317 -35.16 -19.31 -0.70
N THR A 318 -34.58 -18.76 -1.77
CA THR A 318 -33.39 -17.88 -1.69
C THR A 318 -33.66 -16.57 -2.38
N MET A 319 -33.43 -15.46 -1.66
CA MET A 319 -33.23 -14.15 -2.25
C MET A 319 -31.73 -13.91 -2.45
N ARG A 320 -31.29 -13.64 -3.67
CA ARG A 320 -29.89 -13.36 -4.02
C ARG A 320 -29.72 -11.90 -4.36
N LEU A 321 -28.81 -11.22 -3.68
CA LEU A 321 -28.28 -9.94 -4.15
C LEU A 321 -27.11 -10.24 -5.08
N MET A 322 -27.30 -9.97 -6.37
CA MET A 322 -26.35 -10.33 -7.41
C MET A 322 -25.10 -9.44 -7.36
N SER A 323 -24.00 -9.88 -7.97
CA SER A 323 -22.78 -9.06 -8.10
C SER A 323 -23.10 -7.67 -8.65
N ASN A 324 -22.54 -6.63 -8.02
CA ASN A 324 -22.76 -5.21 -8.31
C ASN A 324 -24.18 -4.68 -8.04
N ALA A 325 -25.09 -5.49 -7.50
CA ALA A 325 -26.39 -5.02 -7.07
C ALA A 325 -26.32 -4.38 -5.67
N THR A 326 -27.12 -3.34 -5.45
CA THR A 326 -27.22 -2.69 -4.13
C THR A 326 -28.60 -2.90 -3.54
N LEU A 327 -28.66 -3.42 -2.31
CA LEU A 327 -29.88 -3.40 -1.49
C LEU A 327 -29.77 -2.23 -0.49
N ILE A 328 -30.70 -1.28 -0.58
CA ILE A 328 -30.82 -0.14 0.32
C ILE A 328 -31.94 -0.44 1.30
N ALA A 329 -31.60 -0.92 2.49
CA ALA A 329 -32.57 -1.32 3.50
C ALA A 329 -33.20 -0.13 4.24
N GLN A 330 -32.57 1.06 4.20
CA GLN A 330 -32.95 2.20 5.04
C GLN A 330 -33.02 1.79 6.52
N THR A 331 -34.06 2.23 7.24
CA THR A 331 -34.37 1.80 8.61
C THR A 331 -35.28 0.56 8.66
N PHE A 332 -35.58 -0.05 7.51
CA PHE A 332 -36.51 -1.18 7.41
C PHE A 332 -35.81 -2.53 7.58
N GLU A 333 -36.64 -3.51 7.89
CA GLU A 333 -36.26 -4.89 8.15
C GLU A 333 -36.74 -5.81 7.02
N MET A 334 -35.85 -6.67 6.55
CA MET A 334 -36.16 -7.84 5.75
C MET A 334 -36.15 -9.07 6.65
N SER A 335 -37.30 -9.69 6.88
CA SER A 335 -37.48 -10.77 7.85
C SER A 335 -38.11 -12.02 7.23
N GLY A 336 -38.19 -13.11 8.00
CA GLY A 336 -38.81 -14.37 7.59
C GLY A 336 -37.82 -15.53 7.43
N ALA A 337 -38.29 -16.65 6.87
CA ALA A 337 -37.52 -17.90 6.84
C ALA A 337 -36.63 -18.08 5.60
N ALA A 338 -36.68 -17.16 4.63
CA ALA A 338 -35.89 -17.26 3.41
C ALA A 338 -34.37 -17.18 3.66
N ILE A 339 -33.59 -17.82 2.80
CA ILE A 339 -32.14 -17.58 2.74
C ILE A 339 -31.92 -16.27 2.01
N VAL A 340 -31.16 -15.35 2.61
CA VAL A 340 -30.61 -14.19 1.88
C VAL A 340 -29.16 -14.51 1.55
N HIS A 341 -28.77 -14.34 0.29
CA HIS A 341 -27.41 -14.55 -0.17
C HIS A 341 -26.88 -13.29 -0.86
N GLN A 342 -25.87 -12.66 -0.28
CA GLN A 342 -25.15 -11.54 -0.89
C GLN A 342 -23.95 -12.07 -1.66
N GLN A 343 -23.91 -11.91 -2.98
CA GLN A 343 -22.79 -12.36 -3.80
C GLN A 343 -21.53 -11.47 -3.63
N ASP A 344 -20.40 -11.93 -4.16
CA ASP A 344 -19.20 -11.09 -4.31
C ASP A 344 -19.55 -9.81 -5.09
N ASN A 345 -18.97 -8.68 -4.66
CA ASN A 345 -19.22 -7.34 -5.16
C ASN A 345 -20.66 -6.82 -5.01
N ALA A 346 -21.56 -7.55 -4.34
CA ALA A 346 -22.87 -7.04 -4.00
C ALA A 346 -22.80 -6.11 -2.76
N HIS A 347 -23.72 -5.17 -2.63
CA HIS A 347 -23.66 -4.09 -1.64
C HIS A 347 -24.93 -4.00 -0.78
N LEU A 348 -24.79 -4.09 0.54
CA LEU A 348 -25.87 -3.76 1.48
C LEU A 348 -25.66 -2.35 2.07
N LYS A 349 -26.65 -1.48 1.92
CA LYS A 349 -26.70 -0.15 2.54
C LYS A 349 -27.81 -0.10 3.60
N THR A 350 -27.48 0.30 4.83
CA THR A 350 -28.40 0.29 5.97
C THR A 350 -28.32 1.54 6.84
N ALA A 351 -29.49 2.07 7.19
CA ALA A 351 -29.68 3.12 8.20
C ALA A 351 -30.28 2.55 9.50
N HIS A 352 -30.45 1.24 9.61
CA HIS A 352 -31.04 0.58 10.77
C HIS A 352 -30.08 0.62 11.97
N ALA A 353 -30.58 0.96 13.17
CA ALA A 353 -29.76 1.07 14.40
C ALA A 353 -28.94 -0.19 14.70
N ASN A 354 -29.55 -1.38 14.58
CA ASN A 354 -28.88 -2.68 14.72
C ASN A 354 -28.04 -3.12 13.49
N GLY A 355 -27.76 -2.21 12.55
CA GLY A 355 -26.95 -2.44 11.36
C GLY A 355 -27.45 -3.56 10.47
N VAL A 356 -26.51 -4.38 10.01
CA VAL A 356 -26.78 -5.54 9.14
C VAL A 356 -27.73 -6.52 9.83
N SER A 357 -27.59 -6.69 11.15
CA SER A 357 -28.45 -7.61 11.92
C SER A 357 -29.87 -7.11 12.08
N GLY A 358 -30.09 -5.79 12.02
CA GLY A 358 -31.42 -5.21 11.99
C GLY A 358 -32.05 -5.24 10.61
N SER A 359 -31.28 -4.94 9.57
CA SER A 359 -31.78 -4.90 8.19
C SER A 359 -32.09 -6.27 7.60
N VAL A 360 -31.31 -7.30 7.93
CA VAL A 360 -31.53 -8.67 7.44
C VAL A 360 -31.75 -9.58 8.64
N GLN A 361 -33.01 -9.84 8.98
CA GLN A 361 -33.47 -10.67 10.09
C GLN A 361 -34.03 -12.03 9.65
N THR A 362 -33.57 -12.54 8.50
CA THR A 362 -34.02 -13.86 8.03
C THR A 362 -33.35 -15.01 8.78
N ASN A 363 -33.84 -16.26 8.68
CA ASN A 363 -33.20 -17.40 9.35
C ASN A 363 -31.74 -17.60 8.96
N THR A 364 -31.43 -17.40 7.68
CA THR A 364 -30.09 -17.64 7.12
C THR A 364 -29.68 -16.46 6.25
N TYR A 365 -28.50 -15.91 6.53
CA TYR A 365 -27.88 -14.88 5.71
C TYR A 365 -26.44 -15.31 5.39
N THR A 366 -26.18 -15.48 4.10
CA THR A 366 -24.89 -15.96 3.57
C THR A 366 -24.27 -14.90 2.67
N HIS A 367 -22.95 -14.97 2.52
CA HIS A 367 -22.15 -13.96 1.83
C HIS A 367 -21.11 -14.60 0.92
N GLY A 368 -20.74 -13.88 -0.14
CA GLY A 368 -19.45 -14.06 -0.81
C GLY A 368 -18.28 -13.61 0.07
N ASN A 369 -17.07 -13.71 -0.47
CA ASN A 369 -15.83 -13.29 0.19
C ASN A 369 -15.60 -11.77 0.12
N TYR A 370 -16.13 -11.09 -0.90
CA TYR A 370 -15.87 -9.67 -1.18
C TYR A 370 -17.17 -8.84 -1.25
N CYS A 371 -17.96 -8.84 -0.18
CA CYS A 371 -19.24 -8.12 -0.09
C CYS A 371 -19.08 -6.72 0.52
N HIS A 372 -19.77 -5.71 -0.01
CA HIS A 372 -19.67 -4.32 0.44
C HIS A 372 -20.77 -3.94 1.43
N PHE A 373 -20.46 -3.01 2.34
CA PHE A 373 -21.40 -2.51 3.36
C PHE A 373 -21.34 -0.99 3.49
N THR A 374 -22.50 -0.34 3.54
CA THR A 374 -22.63 1.08 3.90
C THR A 374 -23.55 1.23 5.11
N PHE A 375 -23.08 1.97 6.10
CA PHE A 375 -23.87 2.43 7.23
C PHE A 375 -24.17 3.91 7.02
N ASN A 376 -25.45 4.28 6.94
CA ASN A 376 -25.90 5.63 6.59
C ASN A 376 -27.07 6.13 7.46
N GLY A 377 -27.08 5.73 8.72
CA GLY A 377 -28.10 6.12 9.69
C GLY A 377 -27.93 7.55 10.19
N ALA A 378 -29.02 8.11 10.74
CA ALA A 378 -29.01 9.42 11.41
C ALA A 378 -28.76 9.32 12.94
N ALA A 379 -28.46 8.11 13.43
CA ALA A 379 -28.20 7.81 14.84
C ALA A 379 -27.06 6.80 14.96
N ASN A 380 -26.68 6.44 16.20
CA ASN A 380 -25.76 5.34 16.46
C ASN A 380 -26.22 4.05 15.77
N GLN A 381 -25.29 3.41 15.06
CA GLN A 381 -25.42 2.07 14.54
C GLN A 381 -24.35 1.14 15.10
N ILE A 382 -24.64 -0.14 15.03
CA ILE A 382 -23.64 -1.20 15.14
C ILE A 382 -23.48 -1.87 13.78
N THR A 383 -22.37 -2.56 13.54
CA THR A 383 -22.22 -3.43 12.36
C THR A 383 -23.18 -4.63 12.44
N GLY A 384 -23.28 -5.23 13.63
CA GLY A 384 -24.14 -6.37 13.93
C GLY A 384 -23.44 -7.70 13.66
N ALA A 385 -23.84 -8.76 14.39
CA ALA A 385 -23.23 -10.09 14.30
C ALA A 385 -23.38 -10.76 12.92
N ARG A 386 -24.29 -10.25 12.09
CA ARG A 386 -24.53 -10.72 10.72
C ARG A 386 -23.61 -10.10 9.66
N MET A 387 -22.83 -9.07 10.00
CA MET A 387 -21.74 -8.64 9.11
C MET A 387 -20.59 -9.66 9.21
N PRO A 388 -20.09 -10.22 8.10
CA PRO A 388 -19.04 -11.22 8.17
C PRO A 388 -17.70 -10.61 8.63
N ALA A 389 -16.84 -11.46 9.19
CA ALA A 389 -15.51 -11.05 9.65
C ALA A 389 -14.59 -10.59 8.51
N THR A 390 -14.84 -11.05 7.29
CA THR A 390 -14.16 -10.61 6.07
C THR A 390 -15.17 -9.96 5.14
N VAL A 391 -14.89 -8.73 4.72
CA VAL A 391 -15.75 -7.92 3.83
C VAL A 391 -14.92 -7.27 2.72
N GLY A 392 -15.60 -6.78 1.67
CA GLY A 392 -15.05 -5.93 0.63
C GLY A 392 -14.83 -4.50 1.14
N ASP A 393 -15.50 -3.51 0.54
CA ASP A 393 -15.44 -2.12 1.01
C ASP A 393 -16.43 -1.87 2.15
N VAL A 394 -16.04 -0.99 3.08
CA VAL A 394 -16.91 -0.47 4.14
C VAL A 394 -17.00 1.04 4.06
N PHE A 395 -18.23 1.55 4.03
CA PHE A 395 -18.53 2.98 4.00
C PHE A 395 -19.29 3.40 5.25
N ILE A 396 -18.81 4.45 5.91
CA ILE A 396 -19.45 5.09 7.06
C ILE A 396 -19.96 6.46 6.61
N GLU A 397 -21.26 6.53 6.38
CA GLU A 397 -22.00 7.69 5.90
C GLU A 397 -23.08 8.12 6.90
N ASN A 398 -22.96 7.75 8.18
CA ASN A 398 -23.91 8.19 9.20
C ASN A 398 -23.93 9.71 9.26
N SER A 399 -25.10 10.29 9.03
CA SER A 399 -25.28 11.72 8.76
C SER A 399 -26.11 12.42 9.83
N GLY A 400 -26.09 11.93 11.08
CA GLY A 400 -26.78 12.61 12.17
C GLY A 400 -26.17 14.00 12.45
N THR A 401 -26.82 14.80 13.28
CA THR A 401 -26.39 16.17 13.57
C THR A 401 -25.02 16.21 14.25
N GLU A 402 -24.22 17.23 13.98
CA GLU A 402 -22.95 17.47 14.66
C GLU A 402 -23.16 17.48 16.19
N GLY A 403 -22.35 16.69 16.92
CA GLY A 403 -22.50 16.49 18.37
C GLY A 403 -23.49 15.40 18.81
N SER A 404 -24.29 14.84 17.89
CA SER A 404 -24.98 13.56 18.15
C SER A 404 -23.99 12.41 17.97
N ASN A 405 -23.96 11.48 18.92
CA ASN A 405 -23.15 10.27 18.81
C ASN A 405 -23.65 9.48 17.58
N ASN A 406 -22.99 9.65 16.43
CA ASN A 406 -23.28 8.98 15.16
C ASN A 406 -22.25 7.88 14.91
N ASN A 407 -22.07 7.05 15.93
CA ASN A 407 -21.09 6.00 15.89
C ASN A 407 -21.58 4.84 15.04
N VAL A 408 -20.67 4.22 14.31
CA VAL A 408 -20.81 2.87 13.77
C VAL A 408 -19.81 2.00 14.52
N SER A 409 -20.31 1.20 15.45
CA SER A 409 -19.47 0.34 16.30
C SER A 409 -19.33 -1.06 15.71
N VAL A 410 -18.10 -1.54 15.56
CA VAL A 410 -17.83 -2.92 15.15
C VAL A 410 -18.24 -3.87 16.27
N THR A 411 -19.07 -4.87 15.97
CA THR A 411 -19.54 -5.85 16.95
C THR A 411 -18.69 -7.12 16.96
N ASN A 412 -17.97 -7.38 15.87
CA ASN A 412 -17.03 -8.49 15.80
C ASN A 412 -16.00 -8.35 16.93
N THR A 413 -15.88 -9.40 17.75
CA THR A 413 -14.96 -9.46 18.90
C THR A 413 -13.59 -10.02 18.52
N GLY A 414 -13.46 -10.61 17.32
CA GLY A 414 -12.20 -11.05 16.74
C GLY A 414 -11.71 -10.12 15.64
N LEU A 415 -10.79 -10.61 14.81
CA LEU A 415 -10.24 -9.85 13.68
C LEU A 415 -11.35 -9.46 12.68
N GLN A 416 -11.42 -8.19 12.34
CA GLN A 416 -12.22 -7.69 11.23
C GLN A 416 -11.31 -7.42 10.03
N THR A 417 -11.48 -8.16 8.94
CA THR A 417 -10.76 -7.96 7.68
C THR A 417 -11.62 -7.17 6.71
N ILE A 418 -11.08 -6.07 6.20
CA ILE A 418 -11.62 -5.26 5.10
C ILE A 418 -10.67 -5.45 3.91
N GLN A 419 -11.07 -6.27 2.95
CA GLN A 419 -10.28 -6.56 1.75
C GLN A 419 -10.26 -5.38 0.77
N GLY A 420 -11.27 -4.51 0.85
CA GLY A 420 -11.37 -3.27 0.10
C GLY A 420 -10.92 -2.04 0.90
N ASN A 421 -11.54 -0.91 0.60
CA ASN A 421 -11.32 0.38 1.24
C ASN A 421 -12.20 0.53 2.49
N LEU A 422 -11.67 1.19 3.51
CA LEU A 422 -12.46 1.78 4.59
C LEU A 422 -12.65 3.26 4.30
N THR A 423 -13.90 3.70 4.10
CA THR A 423 -14.21 5.10 3.81
C THR A 423 -15.16 5.69 4.86
N ILE A 424 -14.73 6.75 5.54
CA ILE A 424 -15.48 7.41 6.62
C ILE A 424 -15.80 8.84 6.20
N LYS A 425 -17.06 9.09 5.82
CA LYS A 425 -17.49 10.35 5.21
C LYS A 425 -18.07 11.36 6.20
N TYR A 426 -19.02 10.96 7.05
CA TYR A 426 -19.78 11.88 7.92
C TYR A 426 -19.94 11.43 9.40
N GLY A 427 -19.56 10.20 9.75
CA GLY A 427 -19.78 9.61 11.08
C GLY A 427 -18.51 9.09 11.76
N HIS A 428 -18.67 8.41 12.90
CA HIS A 428 -17.54 7.90 13.70
C HIS A 428 -17.43 6.38 13.59
N PHE A 429 -16.31 5.85 13.09
CA PHE A 429 -16.07 4.41 13.04
C PHE A 429 -15.29 3.95 14.28
N ASN A 430 -15.90 3.07 15.08
CA ASN A 430 -15.32 2.61 16.34
C ASN A 430 -15.07 1.10 16.30
N LEU A 431 -13.83 0.66 16.52
CA LEU A 431 -13.54 -0.76 16.68
C LEU A 431 -14.10 -1.31 18.00
N ASN A 432 -14.30 -2.62 18.10
CA ASN A 432 -14.72 -3.24 19.35
C ASN A 432 -13.61 -3.12 20.41
N MET A 433 -13.96 -2.88 21.67
CA MET A 433 -12.98 -2.75 22.76
C MET A 433 -12.39 -4.10 23.22
N THR A 434 -12.95 -5.23 22.77
CA THR A 434 -12.51 -6.58 23.15
C THR A 434 -11.05 -6.81 22.72
N PRO A 435 -10.19 -7.39 23.59
CA PRO A 435 -8.85 -7.84 23.20
C PRO A 435 -8.88 -8.76 21.96
N GLY A 436 -8.08 -8.45 20.94
CA GLY A 436 -8.05 -9.20 19.69
C GLY A 436 -9.00 -8.71 18.60
N ALA A 437 -9.89 -7.74 18.90
CA ALA A 437 -10.78 -7.12 17.91
C ALA A 437 -10.05 -6.11 17.01
N ASN A 438 -9.03 -6.59 16.31
CA ASN A 438 -8.17 -5.79 15.45
C ASN A 438 -8.82 -5.55 14.08
N LEU A 439 -8.30 -4.57 13.35
CA LEU A 439 -8.63 -4.30 11.96
C LEU A 439 -7.49 -4.80 11.06
N ASP A 440 -7.82 -5.54 10.01
CA ASP A 440 -6.92 -5.93 8.92
C ASP A 440 -7.42 -5.29 7.61
N LEU A 441 -6.77 -4.22 7.17
CA LEU A 441 -7.18 -3.41 6.03
C LEU A 441 -6.26 -3.64 4.83
N HIS A 442 -6.82 -4.06 3.70
CA HIS A 442 -6.05 -4.37 2.49
C HIS A 442 -6.05 -3.23 1.47
N GLY A 443 -7.13 -2.44 1.40
CA GLY A 443 -7.26 -1.26 0.54
C GLY A 443 -6.90 0.05 1.25
N ASN A 444 -7.50 1.15 0.79
CA ASN A 444 -7.23 2.50 1.27
C ASN A 444 -7.98 2.80 2.57
N PHE A 445 -7.36 3.65 3.38
CA PHE A 445 -8.01 4.30 4.52
C PHE A 445 -8.38 5.73 4.10
N ASN A 446 -9.67 6.00 3.93
CA ASN A 446 -10.19 7.30 3.54
C ASN A 446 -11.03 7.88 4.67
N ARG A 447 -10.67 9.06 5.17
CA ARG A 447 -11.41 9.82 6.17
C ARG A 447 -11.68 11.22 5.65
N TYR A 448 -12.91 11.69 5.74
CA TYR A 448 -13.30 13.06 5.40
C TYR A 448 -13.39 13.95 6.65
N GLU A 449 -13.61 15.25 6.47
CA GLU A 449 -13.56 16.27 7.54
C GLU A 449 -14.51 15.99 8.70
N THR A 450 -15.71 15.52 8.38
CA THR A 450 -16.77 15.23 9.34
C THR A 450 -16.74 13.78 9.85
N GLY A 451 -15.78 12.97 9.37
CA GLY A 451 -15.61 11.58 9.80
C GLY A 451 -14.51 11.41 10.85
N THR A 452 -14.66 10.45 11.77
CA THR A 452 -13.56 10.05 12.67
C THR A 452 -13.37 8.55 12.72
N TYR A 453 -12.14 8.14 13.07
CA TYR A 453 -11.80 6.75 13.35
C TYR A 453 -11.26 6.63 14.77
N ASN A 454 -11.88 5.77 15.57
CA ASN A 454 -11.42 5.39 16.89
C ASN A 454 -11.12 3.88 16.89
N ASP A 455 -9.84 3.55 16.96
CA ASP A 455 -9.39 2.17 17.01
C ASP A 455 -9.55 1.51 18.38
N ASN A 456 -9.96 2.25 19.42
CA ASN A 456 -10.08 1.77 20.79
C ASN A 456 -8.82 1.03 21.29
N ASN A 457 -7.63 1.54 20.94
CA ASN A 457 -6.34 0.92 21.23
C ASN A 457 -6.23 -0.52 20.70
N ARG A 458 -6.91 -0.84 19.59
CA ARG A 458 -6.76 -2.09 18.84
C ARG A 458 -5.71 -1.92 17.75
N THR A 459 -5.23 -3.04 17.23
CA THR A 459 -4.25 -3.01 16.14
C THR A 459 -4.95 -2.76 14.81
N THR A 460 -4.44 -1.79 14.05
CA THR A 460 -4.77 -1.62 12.62
C THR A 460 -3.62 -2.17 11.79
N THR A 461 -3.87 -3.23 11.04
CA THR A 461 -2.90 -3.86 10.14
C THR A 461 -3.16 -3.40 8.72
N PHE A 462 -2.15 -2.87 8.04
CA PHE A 462 -2.17 -2.59 6.61
C PHE A 462 -1.54 -3.78 5.88
N ASN A 463 -2.36 -4.53 5.13
CA ASN A 463 -2.02 -5.84 4.60
C ASN A 463 -2.36 -5.98 3.11
N GLY A 464 -2.10 -7.13 2.51
CA GLY A 464 -2.54 -7.47 1.15
C GLY A 464 -1.56 -7.08 0.04
N SER A 465 -2.00 -7.31 -1.20
CA SER A 465 -1.18 -7.24 -2.42
C SER A 465 -1.45 -5.98 -3.26
N LYS A 466 -1.80 -4.87 -2.62
CA LYS A 466 -2.02 -3.57 -3.26
C LYS A 466 -1.44 -2.47 -2.38
N HIS A 467 -1.08 -1.35 -3.00
CA HIS A 467 -0.80 -0.13 -2.24
C HIS A 467 -2.04 0.25 -1.41
N SER A 468 -1.81 0.67 -0.17
CA SER A 468 -2.81 1.40 0.59
C SER A 468 -2.44 2.86 0.60
N GLU A 469 -3.42 3.72 0.48
CA GLU A 469 -3.27 5.15 0.76
C GLU A 469 -3.96 5.49 2.08
N ILE A 470 -3.34 6.39 2.84
CA ILE A 470 -3.96 7.04 4.01
C ILE A 470 -4.34 8.45 3.58
N ASN A 471 -5.62 8.62 3.29
CA ASN A 471 -6.25 9.84 2.84
C ASN A 471 -7.08 10.42 3.97
N THR A 472 -6.66 11.56 4.52
CA THR A 472 -7.45 12.33 5.48
C THR A 472 -7.56 13.77 5.00
N PRO A 473 -8.40 14.62 5.61
CA PRO A 473 -8.52 16.01 5.19
C PRO A 473 -7.19 16.75 5.25
N LEU A 474 -6.95 17.66 4.30
CA LEU A 474 -5.80 18.56 4.30
C LEU A 474 -6.06 19.77 5.23
N VAL A 475 -6.61 19.54 6.41
CA VAL A 475 -6.69 20.61 7.42
C VAL A 475 -5.31 20.68 8.06
N LEU A 476 -4.53 21.69 7.67
CA LEU A 476 -3.28 21.98 8.34
C LEU A 476 -3.60 22.27 9.82
N PRO A 477 -2.89 21.63 10.77
CA PRO A 477 -3.06 21.90 12.18
C PRO A 477 -2.94 23.41 12.43
N ALA A 478 -3.88 24.00 13.20
CA ALA A 478 -3.70 25.34 13.72
C ALA A 478 -2.39 25.42 14.52
N SER A 479 -1.74 26.58 14.54
CA SER A 479 -0.49 26.79 15.28
C SER A 479 -0.65 26.32 16.73
N GLY A 480 0.17 25.34 17.16
CA GLY A 480 0.13 24.77 18.51
C GLY A 480 -0.81 23.59 18.70
N SER A 481 -1.48 23.10 17.65
CA SER A 481 -2.29 21.87 17.68
C SER A 481 -1.50 20.65 17.20
N ASN A 482 -2.03 19.45 17.49
CA ASN A 482 -1.42 18.17 17.13
C ASN A 482 -1.07 18.12 15.62
N PRO A 483 0.18 17.80 15.23
CA PRO A 483 0.63 17.88 13.84
C PRO A 483 0.02 16.83 12.89
N THR A 484 -0.79 15.90 13.41
CA THR A 484 -1.42 14.82 12.64
C THR A 484 -2.91 14.99 12.53
N VAL A 485 -3.48 14.49 11.43
CA VAL A 485 -4.92 14.53 11.18
C VAL A 485 -5.59 13.21 11.58
N GLN A 486 -4.82 12.11 11.62
CA GLN A 486 -5.25 10.81 12.14
C GLN A 486 -4.13 10.14 12.93
N ASP A 487 -4.51 9.59 14.09
CA ASP A 487 -3.66 8.75 14.92
C ASP A 487 -4.17 7.31 14.93
N PHE A 488 -3.26 6.35 14.76
CA PHE A 488 -3.49 4.93 15.02
C PHE A 488 -2.80 4.57 16.33
N GLY A 489 -3.50 4.03 17.31
CA GLY A 489 -2.93 3.53 18.55
C GLY A 489 -1.83 2.50 18.29
N VAL A 490 -2.16 1.37 17.66
CA VAL A 490 -1.18 0.37 17.23
C VAL A 490 -1.33 0.12 15.73
N ALA A 491 -0.25 0.25 14.98
CA ALA A 491 -0.20 -0.01 13.54
C ALA A 491 0.77 -1.13 13.20
N VAL A 492 0.36 -2.02 12.29
CA VAL A 492 1.21 -3.05 11.70
C VAL A 492 1.25 -2.86 10.20
N VAL A 493 2.45 -2.86 9.60
CA VAL A 493 2.63 -2.84 8.16
C VAL A 493 3.12 -4.23 7.74
N ASN A 494 2.27 -4.93 6.99
CA ASN A 494 2.54 -6.28 6.49
C ASN A 494 2.01 -6.42 5.07
N LYS A 495 2.49 -5.57 4.16
CA LYS A 495 2.14 -5.65 2.73
C LYS A 495 2.93 -6.75 2.03
N ASN A 496 2.39 -7.28 0.94
CA ASN A 496 3.17 -8.15 0.06
C ASN A 496 4.36 -7.36 -0.55
N ALA A 497 5.41 -8.08 -0.96
CA ALA A 497 6.61 -7.47 -1.52
C ALA A 497 6.29 -6.51 -2.68
N GLY A 498 6.92 -5.33 -2.68
CA GLY A 498 6.71 -4.28 -3.68
C GLY A 498 5.55 -3.32 -3.39
N TYR A 499 4.67 -3.63 -2.45
CA TYR A 499 3.56 -2.75 -2.08
C TYR A 499 3.88 -1.89 -0.86
N LYS A 500 3.15 -0.77 -0.76
CA LYS A 500 3.43 0.33 0.19
C LYS A 500 2.18 0.78 0.92
N VAL A 501 2.38 1.45 2.04
CA VAL A 501 1.39 2.34 2.67
C VAL A 501 1.82 3.77 2.37
N ILE A 502 1.07 4.48 1.54
CA ILE A 502 1.39 5.83 1.07
C ILE A 502 0.66 6.83 1.96
N LEU A 503 1.41 7.77 2.54
CA LEU A 503 0.86 8.83 3.36
C LEU A 503 0.53 10.04 2.47
N ASN A 504 -0.76 10.31 2.29
CA ASN A 504 -1.23 11.55 1.64
C ASN A 504 -1.57 12.64 2.66
N THR A 505 -1.32 12.37 3.95
CA THR A 505 -1.47 13.29 5.08
C THR A 505 -0.53 12.89 6.23
N SER A 506 -0.19 13.86 7.09
CA SER A 506 0.58 13.61 8.31
C SER A 506 -0.14 12.63 9.22
N THR A 507 0.48 11.47 9.45
CA THR A 507 -0.13 10.34 10.18
C THR A 507 0.62 10.09 11.48
N GLY A 508 -0.10 9.85 12.57
CA GLY A 508 0.51 9.51 13.85
C GLY A 508 0.25 8.08 14.30
N ILE A 509 1.20 7.56 15.07
CA ILE A 509 1.11 6.30 15.78
C ILE A 509 1.18 6.60 17.27
N GLY A 510 0.09 6.36 17.99
CA GLY A 510 -0.07 6.71 19.40
C GLY A 510 0.73 5.83 20.35
N LYS A 511 0.88 4.52 20.04
CA LYS A 511 1.54 3.53 20.91
C LYS A 511 2.67 2.78 20.22
N LYS A 512 2.37 2.01 19.17
CA LYS A 512 3.36 1.09 18.59
C LYS A 512 3.21 0.92 17.08
N LEU A 513 4.31 1.06 16.36
CA LEU A 513 4.46 0.66 14.96
C LEU A 513 5.17 -0.68 14.87
N THR A 514 4.65 -1.61 14.08
CA THR A 514 5.34 -2.88 13.75
C THR A 514 5.54 -2.97 12.24
N LEU A 515 6.78 -3.15 11.81
CA LEU A 515 7.17 -3.28 10.41
C LEU A 515 7.57 -4.72 10.13
N ILE A 516 6.70 -5.45 9.42
CA ILE A 516 6.93 -6.84 9.02
C ILE A 516 7.41 -6.88 7.57
N ASN A 517 6.55 -6.40 6.66
CA ASN A 517 6.78 -6.28 5.22
C ASN A 517 6.07 -5.05 4.67
N GLY A 518 6.61 -4.43 3.61
CA GLY A 518 6.04 -3.24 3.00
C GLY A 518 6.64 -1.94 3.52
N ILE A 519 6.73 -0.96 2.64
CA ILE A 519 7.31 0.36 2.93
C ILE A 519 6.21 1.35 3.29
N VAL A 520 6.44 2.17 4.32
CA VAL A 520 5.64 3.37 4.57
C VAL A 520 6.24 4.53 3.79
N ASP A 521 5.53 5.04 2.79
CA ASP A 521 5.96 6.17 1.96
C ASP A 521 5.54 7.49 2.61
N ALA A 522 6.51 8.11 3.29
CA ALA A 522 6.38 9.33 4.08
C ALA A 522 7.20 10.49 3.49
N ILE A 523 7.43 10.49 2.17
CA ILE A 523 8.16 11.55 1.47
C ILE A 523 7.35 12.85 1.47
N ALA A 524 6.09 12.76 1.03
CA ALA A 524 5.21 13.92 0.93
C ALA A 524 4.72 14.38 2.31
N TYR A 525 4.32 13.42 3.15
CA TYR A 525 3.79 13.68 4.47
C TYR A 525 4.47 12.83 5.54
N PRO A 526 4.85 13.41 6.69
CA PRO A 526 5.60 12.71 7.72
C PRO A 526 4.78 11.70 8.52
N LEU A 527 5.49 10.70 9.05
CA LEU A 527 4.98 9.78 10.06
C LEU A 527 5.46 10.23 11.45
N TYR A 528 4.56 10.23 12.44
CA TYR A 528 4.88 10.56 13.83
C TYR A 528 4.70 9.36 14.74
N ILE A 529 5.70 9.00 15.52
CA ILE A 529 5.58 8.03 16.62
C ILE A 529 5.51 8.81 17.92
N LYS A 530 4.30 8.89 18.50
CA LYS A 530 3.97 9.78 19.61
C LYS A 530 4.13 9.16 20.99
N ASN A 531 4.37 7.86 21.03
CA ASN A 531 4.55 7.16 22.28
C ASN A 531 5.88 7.57 22.94
N ALA A 532 5.80 8.53 23.85
CA ALA A 532 6.94 9.02 24.63
C ALA A 532 7.17 8.18 25.91
N VAL A 533 6.17 7.42 26.38
CA VAL A 533 6.26 6.66 27.64
C VAL A 533 5.74 5.25 27.38
N ALA A 534 6.63 4.27 27.45
CA ALA A 534 6.34 2.88 27.10
C ALA A 534 5.18 2.28 27.91
N ASP A 535 4.02 2.07 27.28
CA ASP A 535 3.01 1.10 27.74
C ASP A 535 3.51 -0.36 27.60
N ASP A 536 4.57 -0.61 26.82
CA ASP A 536 5.12 -1.92 26.46
C ASP A 536 6.42 -2.31 27.19
N GLY A 537 6.80 -1.56 28.24
CA GLY A 537 7.91 -1.91 29.15
C GLY A 537 9.32 -1.63 28.63
N ASN A 538 9.48 -1.21 27.37
CA ASN A 538 10.73 -0.70 26.77
C ASN A 538 10.37 0.56 25.97
N ASN A 539 11.23 1.58 25.92
CA ASN A 539 10.97 2.89 25.29
C ASN A 539 10.84 2.86 23.74
N ASN A 540 10.30 1.76 23.20
CA ASN A 540 10.51 1.19 21.87
C ASN A 540 9.19 1.05 21.10
N GLY A 541 8.41 2.13 20.99
CA GLY A 541 7.16 2.21 20.19
C GLY A 541 7.30 1.89 18.68
N VAL A 542 8.39 1.23 18.26
CA VAL A 542 8.67 0.71 16.93
C VAL A 542 9.33 -0.66 17.06
N ILE A 543 8.80 -1.66 16.34
CA ILE A 543 9.36 -3.01 16.22
C ILE A 543 9.58 -3.36 14.75
N GLY A 544 10.68 -4.06 14.46
CA GLY A 544 11.00 -4.56 13.12
C GLY A 544 11.78 -3.56 12.28
N GLY A 545 11.67 -3.72 10.97
CA GLY A 545 12.49 -3.00 9.99
C GLY A 545 13.49 -3.93 9.29
N ASN A 546 13.49 -3.91 7.96
CA ASN A 546 14.40 -4.67 7.10
C ASN A 546 14.38 -4.10 5.67
N ASN A 547 15.15 -4.67 4.75
CA ASN A 547 15.19 -4.21 3.35
C ASN A 547 13.84 -4.21 2.62
N ASN A 548 12.85 -4.98 3.10
CA ASN A 548 11.49 -5.03 2.55
C ASN A 548 10.47 -4.23 3.37
N SER A 549 10.85 -3.67 4.53
CA SER A 549 9.95 -2.93 5.40
C SER A 549 10.64 -1.83 6.18
N TYR A 550 10.37 -0.58 5.82
CA TYR A 550 10.96 0.61 6.43
C TYR A 550 10.11 1.85 6.13
N VAL A 551 10.41 2.96 6.79
CA VAL A 551 9.83 4.27 6.49
C VAL A 551 10.70 4.98 5.45
N ASN A 552 10.13 5.29 4.30
CA ASN A 552 10.74 6.04 3.22
C ASN A 552 10.35 7.52 3.33
N GLY A 553 11.23 8.38 3.84
CA GLY A 553 10.94 9.80 4.07
C GLY A 553 11.02 10.17 5.55
N LYS A 554 10.21 11.15 5.97
CA LYS A 554 10.36 11.82 7.27
C LYS A 554 9.67 11.04 8.39
N LEU A 555 10.45 10.62 9.39
CA LEU A 555 9.96 9.98 10.60
C LEU A 555 10.25 10.85 11.83
N TYR A 556 9.21 11.23 12.54
CA TYR A 556 9.29 11.97 13.81
C TYR A 556 9.05 11.01 14.97
N ARG A 557 9.79 11.17 16.05
CA ARG A 557 9.63 10.37 17.26
C ARG A 557 9.69 11.26 18.50
N TYR A 558 8.69 11.10 19.36
CA TYR A 558 8.60 11.77 20.65
C TYR A 558 9.39 10.97 21.69
N MET A 559 10.21 11.66 22.47
CA MET A 559 11.06 11.07 23.50
C MET A 559 10.40 11.22 24.88
N SER A 560 10.73 10.30 25.78
CA SER A 560 10.27 10.37 27.17
C SER A 560 10.78 11.63 27.87
N PRO A 561 9.90 12.32 28.63
CA PRO A 561 10.31 13.45 29.47
C PRO A 561 11.00 13.03 30.77
N SER A 562 11.08 11.71 31.07
CA SER A 562 11.46 11.20 32.38
C SER A 562 12.41 10.00 32.37
N THR A 563 12.58 9.31 31.24
CA THR A 563 13.40 8.09 31.14
C THR A 563 14.29 8.09 29.91
N THR A 564 15.58 7.83 30.11
CA THR A 564 16.53 7.58 29.02
C THR A 564 16.24 6.25 28.32
N GLY A 565 16.82 6.04 27.14
CA GLY A 565 16.62 4.80 26.38
C GLY A 565 17.09 4.91 24.93
N THR A 566 17.04 3.79 24.21
CA THR A 566 17.39 3.71 22.79
C THR A 566 16.14 3.80 21.93
N TYR A 567 16.09 4.74 21.00
CA TYR A 567 14.97 4.95 20.10
C TYR A 567 15.38 4.62 18.67
N ALA A 568 14.80 3.56 18.10
CA ALA A 568 15.06 3.14 16.72
C ALA A 568 14.23 3.93 15.69
N PHE A 569 14.86 4.36 14.61
CA PHE A 569 14.22 4.97 13.45
C PHE A 569 14.44 4.03 12.26
N PRO A 570 13.44 3.20 11.91
CA PRO A 570 13.56 2.20 10.85
C PRO A 570 13.36 2.87 9.48
N ILE A 571 14.26 3.79 9.14
CA ILE A 571 14.21 4.58 7.91
C ILE A 571 15.00 3.93 6.79
N GLY A 572 14.66 4.30 5.56
CA GLY A 572 15.35 3.89 4.36
C GLY A 572 14.95 4.76 3.18
N LYS A 573 15.44 4.41 1.99
CA LYS A 573 15.14 5.16 0.77
C LYS A 573 14.91 4.22 -0.41
N THR A 574 13.79 4.38 -1.10
CA THR A 574 13.38 3.47 -2.19
C THR A 574 14.22 3.62 -3.46
N ASP A 575 14.85 4.76 -3.68
CA ASP A 575 15.67 5.04 -4.87
C ASP A 575 17.18 4.99 -4.60
N ALA A 576 17.61 4.56 -3.41
CA ALA A 576 19.02 4.41 -3.03
C ALA A 576 19.71 3.14 -3.59
N GLY A 577 19.40 2.77 -4.84
CA GLY A 577 19.92 1.59 -5.54
C GLY A 577 18.84 0.55 -5.89
N PRO A 578 19.22 -0.58 -6.54
CA PRO A 578 18.27 -1.61 -6.92
C PRO A 578 17.51 -2.18 -5.71
N GLY A 579 16.19 -2.03 -5.71
CA GLY A 579 15.31 -2.53 -4.64
C GLY A 579 15.16 -1.60 -3.42
N GLY A 580 15.79 -0.43 -3.41
CA GLY A 580 15.84 0.45 -2.25
C GLY A 580 16.79 -0.04 -1.15
N LYS A 581 17.03 0.80 -0.14
CA LYS A 581 17.91 0.47 0.99
C LYS A 581 17.26 0.81 2.33
N TYR A 582 17.34 -0.13 3.27
CA TYR A 582 17.05 0.09 4.68
C TYR A 582 18.33 0.49 5.42
N LYS A 583 18.32 1.69 6.01
CA LYS A 583 19.49 2.30 6.68
C LYS A 583 19.04 2.96 7.97
N PRO A 584 18.70 2.15 8.99
CA PRO A 584 18.13 2.67 10.22
C PRO A 584 19.12 3.57 10.97
N VAL A 585 18.60 4.47 11.80
CA VAL A 585 19.38 5.17 12.82
C VAL A 585 18.78 4.87 14.18
N SER A 586 19.60 4.69 15.21
CA SER A 586 19.12 4.62 16.59
C SER A 586 19.70 5.75 17.42
N PHE A 587 18.86 6.36 18.26
CA PHE A 587 19.28 7.41 19.18
C PHE A 587 19.25 6.87 20.62
N LEU A 588 20.42 6.76 21.24
CA LEU A 588 20.58 6.46 22.65
C LEU A 588 20.53 7.77 23.43
N SER A 589 19.37 8.09 24.02
CA SER A 589 19.24 9.24 24.93
C SER A 589 20.05 8.98 26.19
N THR A 590 20.88 9.94 26.57
CA THR A 590 21.69 9.92 27.81
C THR A 590 21.16 10.89 28.86
N ALA A 591 20.33 11.84 28.45
CA ALA A 591 19.64 12.79 29.31
C ALA A 591 18.21 13.05 28.80
N VAL A 592 17.33 13.41 29.74
CA VAL A 592 15.93 13.75 29.49
C VAL A 592 15.59 15.05 30.20
N ALA A 593 14.68 15.84 29.61
CA ALA A 593 14.11 17.03 30.20
C ALA A 593 12.60 17.08 29.94
N SER A 594 11.89 17.95 30.66
CA SER A 594 10.44 18.15 30.49
C SER A 594 10.17 19.54 29.90
N PRO A 595 9.33 19.66 28.84
CA PRO A 595 8.71 18.57 28.09
C PRO A 595 9.75 17.77 27.29
N GLY A 596 9.42 16.51 26.97
CA GLY A 596 10.31 15.62 26.21
C GLY A 596 10.58 16.14 24.79
N ALA A 597 11.75 15.81 24.24
CA ALA A 597 12.14 16.22 22.89
C ALA A 597 11.38 15.48 21.77
N VAL A 598 11.33 16.10 20.60
CA VAL A 598 10.90 15.48 19.35
C VAL A 598 12.07 15.47 18.38
N PHE A 599 12.42 14.29 17.87
CA PHE A 599 13.47 14.12 16.87
C PHE A 599 12.89 13.71 15.53
N ARG A 600 13.44 14.27 14.45
CA ARG A 600 13.15 13.91 13.06
C ARG A 600 14.33 13.12 12.50
N ALA A 601 14.04 12.04 11.77
CA ALA A 601 15.03 11.30 11.02
C ALA A 601 14.58 11.07 9.57
N GLU A 602 15.50 11.20 8.62
CA GLU A 602 15.34 10.80 7.21
C GLU A 602 16.69 10.31 6.66
N TYR A 603 16.65 9.25 5.84
CA TYR A 603 17.83 8.70 5.18
C TYR A 603 17.89 9.17 3.73
N PHE A 604 19.07 9.56 3.28
CA PHE A 604 19.37 9.96 1.90
C PHE A 604 20.50 9.07 1.39
N GLY A 605 20.25 8.36 0.28
CA GLY A 605 21.21 7.41 -0.28
C GLY A 605 21.28 7.48 -1.80
N GLY A 606 22.44 7.12 -2.35
CA GLY A 606 22.73 7.17 -3.79
C GLY A 606 23.23 8.54 -4.26
N PHE A 607 23.59 8.65 -5.54
CA PHE A 607 24.21 9.86 -6.09
C PHE A 607 23.34 11.13 -5.98
N LYS A 608 22.04 10.97 -5.72
CA LYS A 608 21.07 12.07 -5.50
C LYS A 608 20.84 12.38 -4.01
N ALA A 609 21.69 11.91 -3.10
CA ALA A 609 21.52 12.15 -1.68
C ALA A 609 21.65 13.66 -1.36
N THR A 610 20.54 14.29 -0.99
CA THR A 610 20.45 15.73 -0.70
C THR A 610 19.66 15.97 0.60
N PRO A 611 20.29 15.83 1.79
CA PRO A 611 19.69 16.32 3.03
C PRO A 611 19.57 17.85 3.02
N GLU A 612 18.83 18.46 3.97
CA GLU A 612 18.48 19.89 3.97
C GLU A 612 19.72 20.82 3.91
N GLN A 613 20.92 20.34 4.28
CA GLN A 613 22.20 21.07 4.22
C GLN A 613 23.44 20.18 3.89
N GLY A 614 23.25 19.07 3.15
CA GLY A 614 24.34 18.25 2.58
C GLY A 614 24.08 18.04 1.08
N PRO A 615 25.08 17.82 0.20
CA PRO A 615 26.41 17.26 0.45
C PRO A 615 27.56 18.29 0.28
N ASP A 616 27.40 19.53 0.76
CA ASP A 616 28.45 20.55 0.54
C ASP A 616 29.74 20.20 1.29
N GLU A 617 30.65 19.53 0.59
CA GLU A 617 31.95 19.03 1.07
C GLU A 617 32.99 20.14 1.21
N LYS A 618 32.71 21.36 0.72
CA LYS A 618 33.67 22.48 0.61
C LYS A 618 34.31 22.95 1.91
N PHE A 619 33.88 22.39 3.03
CA PHE A 619 34.21 22.83 4.35
C PHE A 619 34.44 21.61 5.25
N LEU A 620 35.59 20.94 5.11
CA LEU A 620 36.04 19.91 6.05
C LEU A 620 36.92 20.53 7.15
N SER A 621 36.75 20.08 8.39
CA SER A 621 37.68 20.40 9.48
C SER A 621 39.06 19.80 9.23
N ALA A 622 40.12 20.36 9.83
CA ALA A 622 41.49 19.88 9.67
C ALA A 622 41.70 18.41 10.08
N SER A 623 40.81 17.85 10.91
CA SER A 623 40.84 16.45 11.32
C SER A 623 40.26 15.48 10.29
N LEU A 624 39.43 15.95 9.36
CA LEU A 624 38.78 15.16 8.31
C LEU A 624 39.56 15.27 7.00
N THR A 625 39.82 14.14 6.35
CA THR A 625 40.38 14.08 5.00
C THR A 625 39.30 13.91 3.94
N GLY A 626 38.25 13.14 4.25
CA GLY A 626 37.10 13.01 3.37
C GLY A 626 35.87 12.46 4.07
N ILE A 627 34.72 12.61 3.41
CA ILE A 627 33.41 12.13 3.86
C ILE A 627 32.72 11.33 2.75
N LEU A 628 31.72 10.53 3.11
CA LEU A 628 30.82 9.93 2.13
C LEU A 628 29.91 10.97 1.49
N ARG A 629 29.81 10.90 0.17
CA ARG A 629 29.01 11.84 -0.63
C ARG A 629 27.61 11.35 -0.94
N ASP A 630 27.40 10.05 -0.98
CA ASP A 630 26.15 9.46 -1.46
C ASP A 630 25.35 8.78 -0.35
N GLU A 631 25.69 9.04 0.91
CA GLU A 631 25.02 8.47 2.06
C GLU A 631 24.98 9.46 3.24
N PHE A 632 23.77 9.88 3.62
CA PHE A 632 23.54 10.79 4.73
C PHE A 632 22.31 10.40 5.55
N TRP A 633 22.36 10.73 6.83
CA TRP A 633 21.22 10.71 7.74
C TRP A 633 20.94 12.13 8.18
N GLN A 634 19.78 12.66 7.81
CA GLN A 634 19.27 13.88 8.42
C GLN A 634 18.67 13.48 9.76
N PHE A 635 19.24 13.98 10.85
CA PHE A 635 18.71 13.74 12.19
C PHE A 635 18.71 15.06 12.96
N ASP A 636 17.53 15.54 13.34
CA ASP A 636 17.35 16.88 13.92
C ASP A 636 16.51 16.84 15.18
N ARG A 637 16.84 17.71 16.13
CA ARG A 637 15.97 18.05 17.25
C ARG A 637 14.98 19.12 16.79
N ILE A 638 13.71 18.76 16.73
CA ILE A 638 12.61 19.64 16.28
C ILE A 638 12.01 20.38 17.47
N GLU A 639 11.86 19.69 18.60
CA GLU A 639 11.40 20.27 19.87
C GLU A 639 12.32 19.81 21.01
N GLY A 640 12.48 20.65 22.03
CA GLY A 640 13.33 20.40 23.21
C GLY A 640 14.59 21.25 23.28
N THR A 641 15.25 21.23 24.45
CA THR A 641 16.48 22.01 24.74
C THR A 641 17.76 21.23 24.44
N GLU A 642 18.91 21.90 24.57
CA GLU A 642 20.26 21.30 24.52
C GLU A 642 20.52 20.23 25.59
N ASP A 643 19.68 20.15 26.62
CA ASP A 643 19.75 19.11 27.65
C ASP A 643 19.30 17.74 27.14
N HIS A 644 18.57 17.69 26.02
CA HIS A 644 18.23 16.45 25.33
C HIS A 644 19.45 15.95 24.54
N LYS A 645 20.37 15.35 25.28
CA LYS A 645 21.64 14.79 24.77
C LYS A 645 21.54 13.29 24.53
N GLY A 646 22.40 12.80 23.65
CA GLY A 646 22.50 11.37 23.40
C GLY A 646 23.54 11.00 22.37
N LYS A 647 23.52 9.74 21.94
CA LYS A 647 24.43 9.19 20.94
C LYS A 647 23.64 8.62 19.77
N LEU A 648 24.13 8.81 18.55
CA LEU A 648 23.56 8.18 17.36
C LEU A 648 24.32 6.91 17.01
N ILE A 649 23.57 5.87 16.62
CA ILE A 649 24.09 4.61 16.13
C ILE A 649 23.69 4.49 14.67
N LEU A 650 24.67 4.38 13.78
CA LEU A 650 24.51 4.31 12.34
C LEU A 650 25.11 3.01 11.77
N PRO A 651 24.47 2.37 10.78
CA PRO A 651 25.07 1.28 10.04
C PRO A 651 26.15 1.82 9.09
N TYR A 652 27.29 1.15 9.07
CA TYR A 652 28.37 1.36 8.14
C TYR A 652 28.54 0.11 7.27
N GLU A 653 28.45 0.33 5.97
CA GLU A 653 28.85 -0.64 4.95
C GLU A 653 29.89 0.05 4.07
N ASN A 654 31.01 -0.61 3.83
CA ASN A 654 32.05 -0.10 2.95
C ASN A 654 31.42 0.22 1.58
N PRO A 655 31.41 1.50 1.16
CA PRO A 655 30.70 1.91 -0.05
C PRO A 655 31.50 1.61 -1.32
N GLY A 656 32.73 1.10 -1.19
CA GLY A 656 33.65 0.86 -2.29
C GLY A 656 34.35 2.14 -2.75
N ALA A 657 35.12 1.99 -3.83
CA ALA A 657 35.89 3.08 -4.41
C ALA A 657 35.00 4.13 -5.09
N GLY A 658 35.45 5.38 -5.13
CA GLY A 658 34.79 6.45 -5.87
C GLY A 658 33.63 7.13 -5.15
N LYS A 659 33.41 6.82 -3.86
CA LYS A 659 32.26 7.32 -3.05
C LYS A 659 32.64 8.36 -2.00
N TRP A 660 33.93 8.45 -1.70
CA TRP A 660 34.50 9.36 -0.72
C TRP A 660 34.96 10.66 -1.39
N ARG A 661 34.80 11.78 -0.70
CA ARG A 661 35.17 13.09 -1.24
C ARG A 661 35.90 13.95 -0.23
N ASP A 662 36.91 14.67 -0.72
CA ASP A 662 37.65 15.67 0.05
C ASP A 662 36.98 17.05 0.02
N ALA A 663 37.62 18.05 0.64
CA ALA A 663 37.11 19.41 0.72
C ALA A 663 36.98 20.11 -0.64
N ASP A 664 37.69 19.64 -1.67
CA ASP A 664 37.62 20.21 -3.02
C ASP A 664 36.61 19.45 -3.89
N GLY A 665 35.97 18.41 -3.34
CA GLY A 665 35.03 17.54 -4.05
C GLY A 665 35.70 16.50 -4.95
N ASN A 666 37.02 16.27 -4.78
CA ASN A 666 37.74 15.22 -5.50
C ASN A 666 37.45 13.86 -4.88
N SER A 667 37.46 12.80 -5.69
CA SER A 667 37.35 11.44 -5.19
C SER A 667 38.63 11.02 -4.50
N LEU A 668 38.57 10.79 -3.19
CA LEU A 668 39.71 10.35 -2.38
C LEU A 668 39.28 9.24 -1.43
N ASP A 669 39.61 8.00 -1.78
CA ASP A 669 39.22 6.82 -1.01
C ASP A 669 40.16 6.59 0.19
N PRO A 670 39.63 6.18 1.35
CA PRO A 670 40.43 5.81 2.50
C PRO A 670 41.32 4.61 2.21
N CYS A 671 42.50 4.59 2.82
CA CYS A 671 43.40 3.45 2.75
C CYS A 671 42.78 2.19 3.40
N ALA A 672 43.25 1.00 3.05
CA ALA A 672 42.70 -0.25 3.59
C ALA A 672 42.79 -0.35 5.13
N THR A 673 43.77 0.31 5.74
CA THR A 673 43.98 0.34 7.19
C THR A 673 43.40 1.61 7.85
N CYS A 674 42.68 2.43 7.09
CA CYS A 674 42.16 3.68 7.58
C CYS A 674 40.88 3.43 8.38
N ASN A 675 40.79 4.11 9.51
CA ASN A 675 39.59 4.12 10.31
C ASN A 675 38.59 5.14 9.77
N VAL A 676 37.32 4.84 9.97
CA VAL A 676 36.17 5.69 9.69
C VAL A 676 35.42 5.97 10.98
N ALA A 677 34.78 7.13 11.05
CA ALA A 677 33.94 7.52 12.18
C ALA A 677 32.81 8.44 11.70
N ILE A 678 31.77 8.59 12.53
CA ILE A 678 30.62 9.44 12.19
C ILE A 678 31.05 10.92 12.23
N ALA A 679 30.74 11.62 11.14
CA ALA A 679 30.93 13.04 10.97
C ALA A 679 29.58 13.77 10.91
N LYS A 680 29.58 15.03 11.34
CA LYS A 680 28.41 15.91 11.35
C LYS A 680 28.83 17.35 11.06
N ARG A 681 27.86 18.24 10.83
CA ARG A 681 28.12 19.67 10.79
C ARG A 681 28.31 20.22 12.21
N ASN A 682 29.21 21.17 12.37
CA ASN A 682 29.52 21.74 13.68
C ASN A 682 28.43 22.68 14.23
N THR A 683 27.41 23.04 13.45
CA THR A 683 26.24 23.80 13.94
C THR A 683 24.94 23.01 13.82
N ASP A 684 23.96 23.35 14.66
CA ASP A 684 22.63 22.74 14.71
C ASP A 684 21.76 23.00 13.49
N ASN A 685 22.00 24.11 12.79
CA ASN A 685 21.22 24.46 11.61
C ASN A 685 21.74 23.77 10.34
N GLY A 686 22.66 22.81 10.48
CA GLY A 686 23.31 22.11 9.37
C GLY A 686 24.30 22.96 8.57
N THR A 687 24.55 24.21 8.99
CA THR A 687 25.55 25.10 8.36
C THR A 687 26.93 24.89 8.99
N GLY A 688 28.00 25.36 8.35
CA GLY A 688 29.37 25.28 8.87
C GLY A 688 30.18 24.08 8.37
N ILE A 689 31.28 23.76 9.07
CA ILE A 689 32.26 22.77 8.63
C ILE A 689 31.83 21.35 9.05
N TRP A 690 32.12 20.36 8.22
CA TRP A 690 32.09 18.95 8.61
C TRP A 690 33.21 18.67 9.61
N ALA A 691 32.86 18.05 10.72
CA ALA A 691 33.78 17.60 11.74
C ALA A 691 33.37 16.23 12.25
N PHE A 692 34.31 15.49 12.83
CA PHE A 692 33.92 14.30 13.58
C PHE A 692 33.04 14.68 14.77
N THR A 693 32.23 13.72 15.21
CA THR A 693 31.34 13.91 16.36
C THR A 693 32.08 14.13 17.68
N LYS A 694 33.38 13.83 17.76
CA LYS A 694 34.26 14.14 18.90
C LYS A 694 35.33 15.14 18.50
N ALA A 695 35.30 16.32 19.12
CA ALA A 695 36.24 17.41 18.82
C ALA A 695 37.70 17.10 19.23
N ASP A 696 37.90 16.24 20.23
CA ASP A 696 39.22 15.81 20.68
C ASP A 696 39.81 14.65 19.87
N ASN A 697 39.03 14.07 18.94
CA ASN A 697 39.37 12.91 18.12
C ASN A 697 39.79 11.65 18.91
N ASN A 698 39.41 11.53 20.18
CA ASN A 698 39.69 10.33 20.99
C ASN A 698 38.53 9.32 20.86
N PHE A 699 38.51 8.52 19.81
CA PHE A 699 37.43 7.55 19.58
C PHE A 699 37.65 6.25 20.37
N LEU A 700 36.56 5.70 20.90
CA LEU A 700 36.56 4.36 21.49
C LEU A 700 36.45 3.29 20.40
N ASP A 701 37.40 2.36 20.32
CA ASP A 701 37.42 1.27 19.32
C ASP A 701 37.08 -0.11 19.89
N ASN A 702 36.82 -0.20 21.20
CA ASN A 702 36.60 -1.47 21.89
C ASN A 702 35.11 -1.81 22.02
N GLY A 703 34.70 -2.94 21.43
CA GLY A 703 33.40 -3.56 21.65
C GLY A 703 32.50 -3.65 20.41
N PRO A 704 31.25 -4.14 20.57
CA PRO A 704 30.32 -4.36 19.46
C PRO A 704 29.76 -3.07 18.84
N LEU A 705 29.83 -1.94 19.56
CA LEU A 705 29.41 -0.60 19.14
C LEU A 705 30.58 0.40 19.32
N PRO A 706 31.64 0.32 18.50
CA PRO A 706 32.76 1.24 18.57
C PRO A 706 32.41 2.59 17.92
N GLU A 707 33.08 3.65 18.36
CA GLU A 707 32.99 5.00 17.79
C GLU A 707 33.79 5.11 16.47
N THR A 708 34.64 4.13 16.19
CA THR A 708 35.39 4.01 14.95
C THR A 708 35.53 2.54 14.50
N ARG A 709 35.69 2.32 13.19
CA ARG A 709 35.97 1.00 12.58
C ARG A 709 36.97 1.16 11.44
N LEU A 710 37.64 0.08 11.07
CA LEU A 710 38.36 0.03 9.79
C LEU A 710 37.37 0.23 8.63
N ASN A 711 37.78 0.96 7.59
CA ASN A 711 36.97 1.17 6.39
C ASN A 711 36.56 -0.15 5.70
N THR A 712 37.30 -1.23 5.91
CA THR A 712 36.96 -2.55 5.38
C THR A 712 35.89 -3.30 6.18
N ASP A 713 35.57 -2.84 7.38
CA ASP A 713 34.83 -3.60 8.37
C ASP A 713 33.40 -3.06 8.53
N ASN A 714 32.46 -3.75 7.89
CA ASN A 714 31.02 -3.44 8.00
C ASN A 714 30.52 -3.66 9.44
N GLY A 715 29.57 -2.84 9.88
CA GLY A 715 28.98 -2.95 11.21
C GLY A 715 28.30 -1.67 11.68
N LEU A 716 28.04 -1.56 12.99
CA LEU A 716 27.44 -0.37 13.58
C LEU A 716 28.52 0.58 14.14
N LEU A 717 28.42 1.87 13.86
CA LEU A 717 29.20 2.95 14.49
C LEU A 717 28.33 3.71 15.47
N ILE A 718 28.90 4.18 16.58
CA ILE A 718 28.23 5.08 17.53
C ILE A 718 28.94 6.44 17.60
N THR A 719 28.22 7.52 17.83
CA THR A 719 28.83 8.84 18.03
C THR A 719 29.36 9.01 19.45
N GLY A 720 30.20 10.03 19.65
CA GLY A 720 30.33 10.65 20.97
C GLY A 720 29.00 11.22 21.47
N GLU A 721 28.97 11.76 22.70
CA GLU A 721 27.76 12.43 23.20
C GLU A 721 27.48 13.71 22.39
N LEU A 722 26.24 13.83 21.93
CA LEU A 722 25.74 14.92 21.10
C LEU A 722 24.76 15.76 21.90
N SER A 723 24.99 17.07 21.92
CA SER A 723 23.98 18.09 22.26
C SER A 723 23.43 18.81 21.03
N THR A 724 24.11 18.63 19.90
CA THR A 724 23.86 19.30 18.62
C THR A 724 23.66 18.30 17.50
N PHE A 725 22.69 18.57 16.63
CA PHE A 725 22.17 17.63 15.63
C PHE A 725 22.14 18.28 14.26
N SER A 726 22.51 17.53 13.22
CA SER A 726 22.65 18.04 11.86
C SER A 726 22.54 16.88 10.87
N PRO A 727 22.75 17.07 9.57
CA PRO A 727 23.10 15.94 8.72
C PRO A 727 24.33 15.19 9.27
N PHE A 728 24.27 13.87 9.28
CA PHE A 728 25.34 12.95 9.65
C PHE A 728 25.77 12.14 8.43
N THR A 729 27.05 11.83 8.38
CA THR A 729 27.65 10.91 7.40
C THR A 729 28.84 10.21 8.03
N VAL A 730 29.59 9.42 7.25
CA VAL A 730 30.83 8.79 7.69
C VAL A 730 32.00 9.51 7.05
N GLY A 731 33.02 9.79 7.85
CA GLY A 731 34.27 10.40 7.39
C GLY A 731 35.49 9.62 7.85
N TYR A 732 36.64 9.98 7.29
CA TYR A 732 37.94 9.43 7.67
C TYR A 732 39.01 10.52 7.76
N GLY A 733 40.08 10.23 8.50
CA GLY A 733 41.26 11.08 8.62
C GLY A 733 42.49 10.20 8.81
N PHE A 734 43.51 10.35 7.96
CA PHE A 734 44.69 9.47 7.95
C PHE A 734 45.49 9.48 9.27
N ASN A 735 45.39 10.56 10.05
CA ASN A 735 46.27 10.83 11.19
C ASN A 735 45.55 11.00 12.54
N THR A 736 44.22 10.86 12.59
CA THR A 736 43.42 11.47 13.70
C THR A 736 42.47 10.53 14.44
N ILE A 737 42.07 9.38 13.89
CA ILE A 737 40.93 8.61 14.46
C ILE A 737 41.34 7.61 15.57
N LEU A 738 42.61 7.52 15.96
CA LEU A 738 43.00 6.86 17.20
C LEU A 738 44.10 7.66 17.89
N GLY A 739 43.73 8.32 18.99
CA GLY A 739 44.65 8.84 20.00
C GLY A 739 45.37 7.70 20.72
N SER A 740 46.25 6.98 20.03
CA SER A 740 47.37 6.24 20.60
C SER A 740 48.33 5.86 19.49
N THR A 741 49.37 6.67 19.30
CA THR A 741 50.72 6.32 18.82
C THR A 741 50.87 5.00 18.05
N ARG A 742 50.12 4.78 16.97
CA ARG A 742 50.66 4.03 15.84
C ARG A 742 51.51 4.99 15.04
N SER A 743 52.67 5.23 15.65
CA SER A 743 53.90 5.52 14.97
C SER A 743 53.89 4.91 13.57
N LEU A 744 54.11 5.76 12.57
CA LEU A 744 54.58 5.26 11.29
C LEU A 744 55.86 4.45 11.58
N PRO A 745 55.99 3.19 11.14
CA PRO A 745 57.17 2.38 11.42
C PRO A 745 58.43 3.20 11.18
N VAL A 746 59.35 3.25 12.16
CA VAL A 746 60.58 4.05 12.04
C VAL A 746 61.25 3.60 10.75
N ARG A 747 61.37 4.45 9.74
CA ARG A 747 61.87 4.05 8.42
C ARG A 747 63.36 4.37 8.33
N LEU A 748 64.16 3.34 8.09
CA LEU A 748 65.57 3.50 7.72
C LEU A 748 65.66 4.14 6.33
N LEU A 749 66.20 5.35 6.27
CA LEU A 749 66.37 6.11 5.03
C LEU A 749 67.69 5.76 4.34
N SER A 750 68.75 5.53 5.11
CA SER A 750 70.05 5.12 4.58
C SER A 750 70.83 4.30 5.58
N PHE A 751 71.66 3.37 5.11
CA PHE A 751 72.70 2.70 5.90
C PHE A 751 73.92 2.48 5.02
N THR A 752 75.01 3.17 5.35
CA THR A 752 76.25 3.19 4.58
C THR A 752 77.45 2.97 5.50
N GLY A 753 78.58 2.61 4.92
CA GLY A 753 79.83 2.58 5.66
C GLY A 753 81.04 2.38 4.76
N THR A 754 82.20 2.66 5.32
CA THR A 754 83.49 2.54 4.64
C THR A 754 84.47 1.76 5.51
N ALA A 755 85.30 0.93 4.89
CA ALA A 755 86.38 0.23 5.58
C ALA A 755 87.60 1.14 5.69
N THR A 756 88.11 1.31 6.90
CA THR A 756 89.32 2.06 7.23
C THR A 756 90.27 1.13 8.01
N GLY A 757 91.14 0.42 7.30
CA GLY A 757 91.98 -0.64 7.87
C GLY A 757 91.16 -1.78 8.48
N HIS A 758 91.31 -1.99 9.79
CA HIS A 758 90.58 -3.01 10.56
C HIS A 758 89.23 -2.51 11.14
N GLN A 759 88.79 -1.29 10.81
CA GLN A 759 87.53 -0.72 11.32
C GLN A 759 86.57 -0.34 10.20
N GLY A 760 85.30 -0.69 10.36
CA GLY A 760 84.19 -0.21 9.55
C GLY A 760 83.61 1.05 10.18
N LEU A 761 83.59 2.16 9.44
CA LEU A 761 82.98 3.41 9.84
C LEU A 761 81.57 3.48 9.25
N LEU A 762 80.55 3.44 10.11
CA LEU A 762 79.15 3.27 9.72
C LEU A 762 78.35 4.56 9.95
N ASN A 763 77.44 4.83 9.03
CA ASN A 763 76.51 5.96 9.09
C ASN A 763 75.10 5.52 8.67
N TRP A 764 74.07 6.00 9.36
CA TRP A 764 72.68 5.80 8.95
C TRP A 764 71.79 6.96 9.34
N THR A 765 70.67 7.08 8.64
CA THR A 765 69.60 8.04 8.92
C THR A 765 68.25 7.33 8.95
N ILE A 766 67.38 7.80 9.84
CA ILE A 766 65.97 7.38 9.95
C ILE A 766 65.07 8.60 9.72
N ASP A 767 63.79 8.35 9.42
CA ASP A 767 62.80 9.42 9.25
C ASP A 767 62.34 10.07 10.57
N SER A 768 62.28 9.29 11.65
CA SER A 768 61.90 9.75 12.99
C SER A 768 62.50 8.89 14.10
N ASP A 769 62.88 9.49 15.23
CA ASP A 769 63.37 8.80 16.43
C ASP A 769 62.31 8.63 17.52
N LYS A 770 61.08 9.13 17.29
CA LYS A 770 60.00 9.19 18.30
C LYS A 770 59.66 7.82 18.87
N ASP A 771 59.67 6.79 18.03
CA ASP A 771 59.26 5.42 18.38
C ASP A 771 60.40 4.41 18.33
N LEU A 772 61.63 4.91 18.19
CA LEU A 772 62.84 4.10 18.22
C LEU A 772 63.18 3.68 19.66
N SER A 773 63.33 2.39 19.90
CA SER A 773 63.90 1.83 21.12
C SER A 773 65.43 1.74 21.04
N GLY A 774 65.97 1.45 19.86
CA GLY A 774 67.40 1.44 19.60
C GLY A 774 67.77 0.62 18.36
N PHE A 775 69.07 0.43 18.14
CA PHE A 775 69.61 -0.40 17.08
C PHE A 775 70.52 -1.48 17.66
N VAL A 776 70.48 -2.67 17.05
CA VAL A 776 71.53 -3.69 17.23
C VAL A 776 72.27 -3.83 15.92
N LEU A 777 73.54 -3.41 15.90
CA LEU A 777 74.45 -3.70 14.80
C LEU A 777 74.86 -5.17 14.89
N GLU A 778 74.56 -5.93 13.85
CA GLU A 778 74.93 -7.33 13.73
C GLU A 778 75.98 -7.52 12.63
N GLN A 779 76.91 -8.44 12.87
CA GLN A 779 78.00 -8.76 11.97
C GLN A 779 78.03 -10.26 11.68
N SER A 780 78.31 -10.62 10.43
CA SER A 780 78.51 -11.99 9.97
C SER A 780 79.77 -12.10 9.12
N SER A 781 80.47 -13.24 9.18
CA SER A 781 81.58 -13.58 8.29
C SER A 781 81.18 -14.51 7.13
N ASN A 782 79.93 -15.00 7.11
CA ASN A 782 79.45 -15.95 6.11
C ASN A 782 78.11 -15.57 5.47
N GLY A 783 77.54 -14.42 5.85
CA GLY A 783 76.25 -13.92 5.36
C GLY A 783 75.02 -14.70 5.82
N ARG A 784 75.18 -15.72 6.69
CA ARG A 784 74.09 -16.59 7.17
C ARG A 784 73.85 -16.47 8.67
N GLN A 785 74.92 -16.43 9.46
CA GLN A 785 74.83 -16.29 10.92
C GLN A 785 75.31 -14.91 11.34
N TYR A 786 74.37 -14.10 11.84
CA TYR A 786 74.61 -12.74 12.31
C TYR A 786 74.69 -12.74 13.84
N LEU A 787 75.78 -12.22 14.39
CA LEU A 787 75.97 -12.06 15.83
C LEU A 787 75.91 -10.57 16.19
N PRO A 788 75.33 -10.20 17.35
CA PRO A 788 75.36 -8.83 17.83
C PRO A 788 76.81 -8.35 18.01
N ALA A 789 77.16 -7.24 17.35
CA ALA A 789 78.46 -6.59 17.47
C ALA A 789 78.38 -5.36 18.38
N LYS A 790 77.27 -4.61 18.34
CA LYS A 790 77.08 -3.39 19.14
C LYS A 790 75.60 -3.06 19.30
N THR A 791 75.20 -2.57 20.46
CA THR A 791 73.87 -1.97 20.69
C THR A 791 74.02 -0.45 20.78
N ILE A 792 73.17 0.28 20.05
CA ILE A 792 73.17 1.74 20.01
C ILE A 792 71.79 2.25 20.45
N GLY A 793 71.75 3.06 21.50
CA GLY A 793 70.52 3.73 21.95
C GLY A 793 70.11 4.92 21.06
N PRO A 794 68.89 5.42 21.19
CA PRO A 794 68.39 6.54 20.40
C PRO A 794 69.16 7.84 20.70
N LYS A 795 69.56 8.57 19.65
CA LYS A 795 70.31 9.83 19.70
C LYS A 795 69.92 10.76 18.52
N GLY A 796 68.62 10.90 18.25
CA GLY A 796 68.12 11.66 17.10
C GLY A 796 67.95 10.81 15.83
N ILE A 797 67.81 11.48 14.69
CA ILE A 797 67.52 10.86 13.39
C ILE A 797 68.76 10.51 12.55
N SER A 798 69.96 10.93 12.97
CA SER A 798 71.21 10.75 12.23
C SER A 798 72.31 10.19 13.12
N TYR A 799 72.94 9.09 12.68
CA TYR A 799 73.99 8.39 13.40
C TYR A 799 75.21 8.33 12.52
N SER A 800 76.28 9.00 12.93
CA SER A 800 77.52 9.07 12.18
C SER A 800 78.71 8.50 12.93
N ASN A 801 79.74 8.11 12.18
CA ASN A 801 81.04 7.65 12.67
C ASN A 801 80.97 6.49 13.68
N GLN A 802 79.99 5.59 13.53
CA GLN A 802 79.88 4.41 14.39
C GLN A 802 80.90 3.36 13.95
N THR A 803 81.80 2.97 14.85
CA THR A 803 82.87 2.03 14.53
C THR A 803 82.52 0.58 14.89
N VAL A 804 82.96 -0.34 14.04
CA VAL A 804 82.94 -1.80 14.27
C VAL A 804 84.25 -2.42 13.80
N GLN A 805 84.79 -3.41 14.52
CA GLN A 805 86.00 -4.11 14.10
C GLN A 805 85.67 -5.07 12.94
N LEU A 806 86.39 -4.95 11.83
CA LEU A 806 86.27 -5.83 10.67
C LEU A 806 87.17 -7.05 10.84
N LYS A 807 86.61 -8.23 10.61
CA LYS A 807 87.38 -9.46 10.49
C LYS A 807 88.09 -9.49 9.13
N PRO A 808 89.20 -10.22 8.97
CA PRO A 808 89.82 -10.42 7.65
C PRO A 808 88.82 -11.00 6.65
N GLY A 809 88.81 -10.46 5.42
CA GLY A 809 87.85 -10.85 4.38
C GLY A 809 86.53 -10.07 4.41
N THR A 810 85.50 -10.62 3.77
CA THR A 810 84.20 -9.94 3.63
C THR A 810 83.41 -10.00 4.94
N ASN A 811 83.01 -8.83 5.44
CA ASN A 811 82.13 -8.68 6.59
C ASN A 811 80.75 -8.23 6.11
N TYR A 812 79.73 -8.96 6.54
CA TYR A 812 78.34 -8.65 6.28
C TYR A 812 77.76 -7.97 7.52
N LEU A 813 77.37 -6.71 7.39
CA LEU A 813 76.87 -5.88 8.48
C LEU A 813 75.41 -5.54 8.22
N ARG A 814 74.56 -5.58 9.24
CA ARG A 814 73.18 -5.09 9.16
C ARG A 814 72.76 -4.46 10.47
N LEU A 815 71.83 -3.53 10.41
CA LEU A 815 71.17 -2.97 11.58
C LEU A 815 69.86 -3.71 11.81
N LYS A 816 69.64 -4.20 13.03
CA LYS A 816 68.31 -4.51 13.53
C LYS A 816 67.74 -3.26 14.18
N VAL A 817 66.73 -2.68 13.56
CA VAL A 817 65.98 -1.54 14.11
C VAL A 817 64.98 -2.09 15.12
N GLN A 818 64.96 -1.55 16.34
CA GLN A 818 64.06 -1.97 17.40
C GLN A 818 63.14 -0.80 17.76
N GLU A 819 61.85 -1.01 17.69
CA GLU A 819 60.83 -0.02 18.04
C GLU A 819 60.40 -0.18 19.51
N LYS A 820 59.93 0.91 20.12
CA LYS A 820 59.33 0.88 21.47
C LYS A 820 58.10 -0.02 21.55
N SER A 821 57.45 -0.27 20.40
CA SER A 821 56.33 -1.21 20.22
C SER A 821 56.72 -2.68 20.39
N GLY A 822 58.02 -3.01 20.40
CA GLY A 822 58.53 -4.38 20.40
C GLY A 822 58.76 -4.97 19.00
N ASN A 823 58.31 -4.29 17.93
CA ASN A 823 58.62 -4.69 16.57
C ASN A 823 60.11 -4.49 16.25
N SER A 824 60.64 -5.33 15.38
CA SER A 824 61.98 -5.14 14.84
C SER A 824 62.07 -5.59 13.39
N TYR A 825 62.87 -4.88 12.61
CA TYR A 825 63.16 -5.23 11.23
C TYR A 825 64.65 -4.97 10.93
N TYR A 826 65.16 -5.49 9.82
CA TYR A 826 66.56 -5.39 9.46
C TYR A 826 66.79 -4.42 8.29
N SER A 827 67.93 -3.72 8.31
CA SER A 827 68.44 -2.98 7.16
C SER A 827 68.83 -3.92 6.01
N PRO A 828 69.04 -3.38 4.80
CA PRO A 828 69.89 -4.03 3.81
C PRO A 828 71.27 -4.40 4.40
N VAL A 829 71.89 -5.44 3.87
CA VAL A 829 73.20 -5.89 4.31
C VAL A 829 74.28 -5.04 3.65
N LEU A 830 75.10 -4.37 4.46
CA LEU A 830 76.29 -3.64 4.05
C LEU A 830 77.49 -4.59 4.02
N LEU A 831 78.20 -4.67 2.90
CA LEU A 831 79.42 -5.45 2.76
C LEU A 831 80.63 -4.55 2.92
N LEU A 832 81.48 -4.84 3.90
CA LEU A 832 82.78 -4.20 4.06
C LEU A 832 83.88 -5.25 4.02
N ASN A 833 84.87 -5.07 3.15
CA ASN A 833 86.04 -5.94 3.10
C ASN A 833 87.07 -5.44 4.11
N GLY A 834 87.37 -6.26 5.12
CA GLY A 834 88.50 -6.02 6.01
C GLY A 834 89.81 -6.24 5.25
N SER A 835 90.79 -5.35 5.43
CA SER A 835 92.07 -5.41 4.71
C SER A 835 92.76 -6.76 4.89
N ALA A 836 93.18 -7.36 3.76
CA ALA A 836 93.63 -8.74 3.66
C ALA A 836 94.97 -9.00 4.37
N ALA A 837 94.92 -9.83 5.41
CA ALA A 837 95.86 -10.93 5.59
C ALA A 837 95.06 -12.08 6.20
N ALA A 838 95.03 -13.25 5.56
CA ALA A 838 94.41 -14.45 6.11
C ALA A 838 95.51 -15.37 6.64
N THR A 839 95.29 -15.95 7.82
CA THR A 839 96.20 -16.96 8.36
C THR A 839 96.00 -18.26 7.60
N VAL A 840 97.08 -18.84 7.08
CA VAL A 840 97.06 -20.11 6.37
C VAL A 840 98.26 -20.94 6.81
N ILE A 841 98.00 -22.19 7.20
CA ILE A 841 99.04 -23.18 7.44
C ILE A 841 99.45 -23.76 6.08
N VAL A 842 100.60 -23.34 5.57
CA VAL A 842 101.06 -23.59 4.20
C VAL A 842 101.42 -25.06 4.00
N GLY A 843 102.28 -25.61 4.89
CA GLY A 843 102.73 -27.00 4.80
C GLY A 843 104.04 -27.26 5.56
N MET A 844 104.59 -28.46 5.42
CA MET A 844 105.99 -28.72 5.82
C MET A 844 106.92 -28.20 4.74
N GLN A 845 108.05 -27.62 5.14
CA GLN A 845 109.10 -27.20 4.21
C GLN A 845 109.81 -28.41 3.59
N GLN A 846 109.93 -29.52 4.33
CA GLN A 846 110.57 -30.76 3.90
C GLN A 846 109.65 -31.94 4.24
N THR A 847 109.56 -32.91 3.33
CA THR A 847 108.79 -34.16 3.52
C THR A 847 109.63 -35.31 4.09
N VAL A 848 110.95 -35.28 3.88
CA VAL A 848 111.94 -36.18 4.49
C VAL A 848 112.88 -35.33 5.35
N VAL A 849 113.02 -35.68 6.62
CA VAL A 849 113.72 -34.87 7.63
C VAL A 849 114.72 -35.75 8.37
N GLN A 850 115.95 -35.26 8.55
CA GLN A 850 116.96 -35.94 9.37
C GLN A 850 117.10 -35.32 10.75
N GLN A 851 117.06 -33.99 10.86
CA GLN A 851 117.42 -33.29 12.10
C GLN A 851 116.31 -32.39 12.64
N THR A 852 115.80 -31.48 11.81
CA THR A 852 114.76 -30.52 12.21
C THR A 852 113.66 -30.45 11.16
N ALA A 853 112.41 -30.65 11.59
CA ALA A 853 111.24 -30.53 10.73
C ALA A 853 110.69 -29.10 10.81
N THR A 854 110.44 -28.44 9.67
CA THR A 854 109.97 -27.05 9.63
C THR A 854 108.55 -26.95 9.07
N ALA A 855 107.62 -26.38 9.83
CA ALA A 855 106.27 -26.05 9.35
C ALA A 855 106.16 -24.55 8.99
N LEU A 856 105.59 -24.25 7.83
CA LEU A 856 105.38 -22.89 7.33
C LEU A 856 103.95 -22.42 7.61
N VAL A 857 103.82 -21.28 8.29
CA VAL A 857 102.52 -20.66 8.61
C VAL A 857 102.55 -19.19 8.21
N GLN A 858 101.73 -18.82 7.22
CA GLN A 858 101.44 -17.42 6.93
C GLN A 858 100.43 -16.93 7.97
N SER A 859 100.75 -15.94 8.78
CA SER A 859 99.83 -15.38 9.78
C SER A 859 99.29 -14.02 9.35
N ALA A 860 97.99 -13.81 9.57
CA ALA A 860 97.29 -12.55 9.37
C ALA A 860 97.75 -11.42 10.30
N GLY A 861 98.30 -11.78 11.47
CA GLY A 861 98.73 -10.86 12.51
C GLY A 861 99.54 -11.58 13.59
N SER A 862 99.98 -10.84 14.61
CA SER A 862 100.66 -11.45 15.74
C SER A 862 99.68 -12.28 16.57
N GLN A 863 99.90 -13.59 16.69
CA GLN A 863 99.00 -14.49 17.42
C GLN A 863 99.71 -15.73 17.94
N LEU A 864 99.11 -16.40 18.92
CA LEU A 864 99.60 -17.70 19.40
C LEU A 864 99.15 -18.83 18.48
N ALA A 865 100.04 -19.80 18.27
CA ALA A 865 99.76 -21.08 17.64
C ALA A 865 100.24 -22.22 18.53
N GLU A 866 99.40 -23.23 18.73
CA GLU A 866 99.74 -24.48 19.40
C GLU A 866 100.20 -25.50 18.37
N VAL A 867 101.33 -26.15 18.65
CA VAL A 867 101.98 -27.10 17.75
C VAL A 867 102.28 -28.38 18.50
N MET A 868 101.76 -29.49 17.99
CA MET A 868 101.91 -30.82 18.59
C MET A 868 102.52 -31.77 17.57
N LEU A 869 103.53 -32.54 17.98
CA LEU A 869 104.14 -33.62 17.20
C LEU A 869 103.71 -34.96 17.79
N ILE A 870 103.16 -35.84 16.96
CA ILE A 870 102.71 -37.18 17.36
C ILE A 870 103.29 -38.26 16.43
N ASP A 871 103.49 -39.47 16.96
CA ASP A 871 103.74 -40.66 16.12
C ASP A 871 102.43 -41.24 15.54
N LEU A 872 102.54 -42.31 14.75
CA LEU A 872 101.37 -42.98 14.15
C LEU A 872 100.44 -43.67 15.15
N SER A 873 100.88 -43.91 16.39
CA SER A 873 100.01 -44.41 17.46
C SER A 873 99.22 -43.30 18.16
N GLY A 874 99.46 -42.03 17.78
CA GLY A 874 98.87 -40.86 18.41
C GLY A 874 99.61 -40.40 19.69
N LYS A 875 100.74 -41.02 20.02
CA LYS A 875 101.54 -40.64 21.19
C LYS A 875 102.17 -39.27 20.95
N GLN A 876 101.89 -38.33 21.86
CA GLN A 876 102.50 -37.00 21.84
C GLN A 876 103.98 -37.07 22.18
N LEU A 877 104.82 -36.62 21.25
CA LEU A 877 106.27 -36.56 21.37
C LEU A 877 106.74 -35.16 21.76
N LEU A 878 106.05 -34.13 21.26
CA LEU A 878 106.33 -32.74 21.57
C LEU A 878 105.03 -31.93 21.54
N SER A 879 104.92 -30.94 22.43
CA SER A 879 103.89 -29.91 22.37
C SER A 879 104.51 -28.58 22.75
N LYS A 880 104.24 -27.53 21.97
CA LYS A 880 104.70 -26.16 22.26
C LYS A 880 103.74 -25.10 21.73
N SER A 881 103.71 -23.96 22.39
CA SER A 881 103.06 -22.75 21.90
C SER A 881 104.10 -21.82 21.27
N VAL A 882 103.78 -21.25 20.11
CA VAL A 882 104.63 -20.35 19.34
C VAL A 882 103.88 -19.05 19.08
N VAL A 883 104.52 -17.91 19.30
CA VAL A 883 103.99 -16.60 18.88
C VAL A 883 104.35 -16.41 17.40
N LEU A 884 103.33 -16.46 16.54
CA LEU A 884 103.44 -16.08 15.13
C LEU A 884 103.46 -14.56 15.01
N GLN A 885 104.31 -14.04 14.13
CA GLN A 885 104.29 -12.65 13.68
C GLN A 885 103.48 -12.52 12.39
N MET A 886 103.05 -11.31 12.04
CA MET A 886 102.41 -11.07 10.75
C MET A 886 103.38 -11.43 9.60
N GLY A 887 102.91 -12.17 8.60
CA GLY A 887 103.78 -12.69 7.52
C GLY A 887 104.04 -14.19 7.62
N ILE A 888 105.02 -14.69 6.86
CA ILE A 888 105.43 -16.10 6.88
C ILE A 888 106.26 -16.37 8.13
N ASN A 889 105.83 -17.37 8.91
CA ASN A 889 106.53 -17.88 10.08
C ASN A 889 107.05 -19.28 9.81
N GLN A 890 108.24 -19.58 10.34
CA GLN A 890 108.85 -20.90 10.30
C GLN A 890 108.85 -21.51 11.71
N ILE A 891 108.18 -22.65 11.87
CA ILE A 891 108.11 -23.38 13.14
C ILE A 891 109.06 -24.56 13.06
N LEU A 892 110.17 -24.46 13.79
CA LEU A 892 111.22 -25.48 13.85
C LEU A 892 110.87 -26.55 14.91
N LEU A 893 110.92 -27.83 14.54
CA LEU A 893 110.68 -28.96 15.43
C LEU A 893 111.92 -29.86 15.43
N PRO A 894 112.70 -29.92 16.52
CA PRO A 894 113.87 -30.80 16.60
C PRO A 894 113.40 -32.25 16.67
N VAL A 895 113.89 -33.08 15.75
CA VAL A 895 113.49 -34.48 15.58
C VAL A 895 114.68 -35.44 15.57
N ASP A 896 115.88 -34.96 15.89
CA ASP A 896 117.14 -35.71 15.90
C ASP A 896 117.06 -37.02 16.69
N ASN A 897 116.39 -36.97 17.85
CA ASN A 897 116.28 -38.08 18.79
C ASN A 897 115.10 -39.02 18.50
N LEU A 898 114.38 -38.83 17.39
CA LEU A 898 113.26 -39.67 16.99
C LEU A 898 113.73 -40.84 16.12
N GLN A 899 113.10 -42.00 16.31
CA GLN A 899 113.33 -43.18 15.47
C GLN A 899 112.89 -42.90 14.03
N LYS A 900 113.49 -43.60 13.06
CA LYS A 900 113.08 -43.50 11.65
C LYS A 900 111.61 -43.93 11.51
N GLY A 901 110.80 -43.14 10.81
CA GLY A 901 109.35 -43.39 10.71
C GLY A 901 108.54 -42.17 10.29
N LEU A 902 107.22 -42.35 10.13
CA LEU A 902 106.30 -41.27 9.73
C LEU A 902 105.74 -40.57 10.98
N TYR A 903 105.75 -39.23 10.97
CA TYR A 903 105.26 -38.40 12.07
C TYR A 903 104.24 -37.36 11.59
N ILE A 904 103.36 -36.92 12.50
CA ILE A 904 102.31 -35.95 12.22
C ILE A 904 102.50 -34.71 13.09
N VAL A 905 102.49 -33.54 12.46
CA VAL A 905 102.50 -32.23 13.12
C VAL A 905 101.09 -31.63 13.05
N LEU A 906 100.48 -31.38 14.19
CA LEU A 906 99.22 -30.67 14.32
C LEU A 906 99.50 -29.21 14.67
N VAL A 907 99.01 -28.27 13.85
CA VAL A 907 99.11 -26.83 14.11
C VAL A 907 97.70 -26.26 14.27
N ARG A 908 97.46 -25.50 15.34
CA ARG A 908 96.22 -24.75 15.58
C ARG A 908 96.55 -23.31 15.96
N THR A 909 96.01 -22.35 15.24
CA THR A 909 96.17 -20.91 15.50
C THR A 909 95.00 -20.35 16.31
N ARG A 910 95.22 -19.24 17.02
CA ARG A 910 94.20 -18.60 17.87
C ARG A 910 93.00 -18.07 17.07
N ASP A 911 93.21 -17.66 15.82
CA ASP A 911 92.14 -17.25 14.90
C ASP A 911 91.35 -18.42 14.27
N GLY A 912 91.63 -19.66 14.71
CA GLY A 912 90.79 -20.84 14.44
C GLY A 912 91.27 -21.70 13.26
N VAL A 913 92.41 -21.39 12.64
CA VAL A 913 92.97 -22.19 11.54
C VAL A 913 93.72 -23.40 12.11
N GLN A 914 93.33 -24.61 11.71
CA GLN A 914 93.99 -25.85 12.14
C GLN A 914 94.30 -26.77 10.96
N ARG A 915 95.45 -27.45 11.00
CA ARG A 915 95.86 -28.41 9.96
C ARG A 915 96.81 -29.46 10.53
N SER A 916 96.67 -30.69 10.04
CA SER A 916 97.64 -31.77 10.25
C SER A 916 98.60 -31.87 9.06
N LEU A 917 99.90 -31.89 9.34
CA LEU A 917 100.98 -32.01 8.38
C LEU A 917 101.77 -33.30 8.65
N ARG A 918 102.41 -33.89 7.65
CA ARG A 918 103.15 -35.15 7.80
C ARG A 918 104.57 -35.02 7.25
N PHE A 919 105.52 -35.70 7.88
CA PHE A 919 106.89 -35.87 7.37
C PHE A 919 107.45 -37.24 7.78
N VAL A 920 108.44 -37.72 7.03
CA VAL A 920 109.18 -38.96 7.31
C VAL A 920 110.52 -38.60 7.95
N LYS A 921 110.83 -39.17 9.11
CA LYS A 921 112.16 -39.14 9.73
C LYS A 921 113.01 -40.26 9.15
N GLU A 922 114.18 -39.91 8.64
CA GLU A 922 115.22 -40.86 8.19
C GLU A 922 116.45 -40.90 9.08
#